data_AF-A0A953BRN2-F1
#
_entry.id   AF-A0A953BRN2-F1
#
_cell.length_a   1.000
_cell.length_b   1.000
_cell.length_c   1.000
_cell.angle_alpha   90.00
_cell.angle_beta   90.00
_cell.angle_gamma   90.00
#
_symmetry.space_group_name_H-M   'P 1'
#
loop_
_entity.id
_entity.type
_entity.pdbx_description
1 polymer ?
#
loop_
_entity_poly.entity_id
_entity_poly.type
_entity_poly.pdbx_seq_one_letter_code
_entity_poly.pdbx_strand_id
1 'polypeptide(L)'
;MLAVLHLATRSCALSDLPGIPSLIERAGLMDVPKANVAVLDGTAHAPGQPWKHGKAMVRTLWGELAWQLGKADGYALVAEADASGTSPGKDLLRQLLERYAPCVVLMDELVAYIRQFPEGTALSGGTFESNISFVQALTEAAKLVPTAVLLASLPESVSQQSNTNVQVGGARGLAALLALESVFGRVQALWKPVATEEAFEIVRRRLFEPLKDQKARDTVCRAFADAYEAEGAKLPSETHESRYFERLCNAYPIHPEVFDRLYEDWTTIDGFQRTRGVLKLMAKVISRLWKDNNQDLMIMPGSLPLADGDVRNELTYLLPPGWDPVIERDIDGDRAETTELEAREPRLGQANAARRVGRTLFLGTAPSSVATKPGIRGLDRGRVLLGCLQPGQTSAVYLDGLSRLADRLHYLNSSGDKAADSTRFWFDTRANLRREMEDRKRRFDDNTDVRKRIEEVTKKLFANVSMFEGVHVFTAHADVPDDSALRLVILPLEASYAKDSSRLAEDHVQTFLRSHGGQPRHRANRLVFVAADQAVLGRLRDVTRTALAWASIVDDVESNRLNIDKAQHTQAKKEAAAAAEVVPRAARECFKWLLCPAQDDPTATKATVEAFSFNTSSGTAAGELERVCKENELVIDAWSPIHLRSKLKELYWKADRGHVDAQLFWDDSLKYLYLPRLRSHDVLAAAIRAGASSRDFFGVAYGFADGKYEGFQFGKGGASLSDSVLLIAPEVAAQYENSLPAPEWAGGIGSTPAAGIAAGGPDKRGGATDLFPPSSGSSASARAKSFRGSVEVPATLAKSRLNTIAEEVIALLTSDPKAAVRITLEIDAGFPDGASDAIRRGVSENAANLGFNAKDWE
;
A
#
# COMPACT_ATOMS: atom_id res chain seq x y z
N MET A 1 -10.37 46.63 -30.58
CA MET A 1 -11.10 47.89 -30.88
C MET A 1 -10.18 49.06 -31.20
N LEU A 2 -9.24 49.45 -30.32
CA LEU A 2 -8.31 50.59 -30.57
C LEU A 2 -7.57 50.54 -31.92
N ALA A 3 -7.04 49.37 -32.31
CA ALA A 3 -6.38 49.22 -33.61
C ALA A 3 -7.31 49.55 -34.80
N VAL A 4 -8.59 49.13 -34.71
CA VAL A 4 -9.59 49.42 -35.74
C VAL A 4 -9.96 50.90 -35.74
N LEU A 5 -10.14 51.50 -34.56
CA LEU A 5 -10.40 52.94 -34.42
C LEU A 5 -9.31 53.76 -35.13
N HIS A 6 -8.04 53.51 -34.81
CA HIS A 6 -6.91 54.23 -35.42
C HIS A 6 -6.79 53.97 -36.93
N LEU A 7 -7.05 52.76 -37.40
CA LEU A 7 -6.98 52.44 -38.83
C LEU A 7 -8.10 53.11 -39.65
N ALA A 8 -9.32 53.14 -39.10
CA ALA A 8 -10.50 53.73 -39.74
C ALA A 8 -10.48 55.26 -39.72
N THR A 9 -9.92 55.87 -38.65
CA THR A 9 -9.84 57.33 -38.48
C THR A 9 -8.49 57.94 -38.86
N ARG A 10 -7.61 57.16 -39.50
CA ARG A 10 -6.24 57.59 -39.82
C ARG A 10 -6.20 58.87 -40.65
N SER A 11 -5.26 59.75 -40.31
CA SER A 11 -4.90 60.93 -41.09
C SER A 11 -3.53 60.81 -41.80
N CYS A 12 -2.71 59.82 -41.42
CA CYS A 12 -1.41 59.52 -41.98
C CYS A 12 -1.45 58.44 -43.07
N ALA A 13 -0.33 58.24 -43.79
CA ALA A 13 -0.22 57.19 -44.78
C ALA A 13 -0.10 55.81 -44.11
N LEU A 14 -0.58 54.76 -44.79
CA LEU A 14 -0.52 53.39 -44.26
C LEU A 14 0.93 52.89 -44.04
N SER A 15 1.88 53.42 -44.81
CA SER A 15 3.32 53.18 -44.65
C SER A 15 3.86 53.63 -43.30
N ASP A 16 3.23 54.63 -42.69
CA ASP A 16 3.68 55.26 -41.45
C ASP A 16 3.18 54.49 -40.22
N LEU A 17 2.27 53.53 -40.42
CA LEU A 17 1.70 52.69 -39.37
C LEU A 17 2.49 51.38 -39.25
N PRO A 18 3.31 51.20 -38.19
CA PRO A 18 4.15 50.02 -38.05
C PRO A 18 3.34 48.71 -38.09
N GLY A 19 3.77 47.76 -38.94
CA GLY A 19 3.15 46.44 -39.09
C GLY A 19 1.88 46.41 -39.95
N ILE A 20 1.26 47.55 -40.27
CA ILE A 20 0.09 47.62 -41.16
C ILE A 20 0.43 47.27 -42.62
N PRO A 21 1.54 47.73 -43.22
CA PRO A 21 1.89 47.35 -44.59
C PRO A 21 1.95 45.84 -44.81
N SER A 22 2.59 45.11 -43.89
CA SER A 22 2.66 43.64 -43.94
C SER A 22 1.30 42.96 -43.76
N LEU A 23 0.38 43.56 -42.98
CA LEU A 23 -0.98 43.03 -42.81
C LEU A 23 -1.80 43.22 -44.09
N ILE A 24 -1.67 44.38 -44.74
CA ILE A 24 -2.36 44.72 -45.98
C ILE A 24 -1.88 43.82 -47.13
N GLU A 25 -0.56 43.64 -47.24
CA GLU A 25 0.06 42.73 -48.21
C GLU A 25 -0.45 41.29 -48.02
N ARG A 26 -0.44 40.78 -46.79
CA ARG A 26 -0.98 39.44 -46.47
C ARG A 26 -2.47 39.31 -46.72
N ALA A 27 -3.24 40.38 -46.54
CA ALA A 27 -4.66 40.41 -46.81
C ALA A 27 -4.97 40.53 -48.32
N GLY A 28 -3.97 40.73 -49.18
CA GLY A 28 -4.16 40.96 -50.61
C GLY A 28 -4.90 42.27 -50.91
N LEU A 29 -4.84 43.24 -50.00
CA LEU A 29 -5.49 44.53 -50.14
C LEU A 29 -4.51 45.58 -50.67
N MET A 30 -5.01 46.55 -51.45
CA MET A 30 -4.20 47.67 -51.95
C MET A 30 -4.30 48.90 -51.03
N ASP A 31 -5.42 49.07 -50.34
CA ASP A 31 -5.68 50.14 -49.38
C ASP A 31 -6.79 49.71 -48.41
N VAL A 32 -6.97 50.45 -47.32
CA VAL A 32 -8.04 50.28 -46.35
C VAL A 32 -9.05 51.42 -46.51
N PRO A 33 -10.37 51.17 -46.69
CA PRO A 33 -11.34 52.24 -46.84
C PRO A 33 -11.35 53.18 -45.63
N LYS A 34 -11.51 54.48 -45.86
CA LYS A 34 -11.87 55.42 -44.78
C LYS A 34 -13.33 55.15 -44.40
N ALA A 35 -13.60 55.09 -43.10
CA ALA A 35 -14.93 54.77 -42.59
C ALA A 35 -15.36 55.80 -41.55
N ASN A 36 -16.66 56.07 -41.50
CA ASN A 36 -17.25 56.81 -40.38
C ASN A 36 -17.22 55.92 -39.13
N VAL A 37 -16.80 56.45 -37.99
CA VAL A 37 -16.67 55.64 -36.77
C VAL A 37 -17.59 56.17 -35.69
N ALA A 38 -18.32 55.27 -35.06
CA ALA A 38 -19.05 55.51 -33.82
C ALA A 38 -18.48 54.63 -32.71
N VAL A 39 -18.22 55.23 -31.55
CA VAL A 39 -17.72 54.57 -30.35
C VAL A 39 -18.76 54.75 -29.24
N LEU A 40 -19.31 53.63 -28.79
CA LEU A 40 -20.26 53.54 -27.69
C LEU A 40 -19.55 52.91 -26.50
N ASP A 41 -19.06 53.74 -25.58
CA ASP A 41 -18.43 53.30 -24.33
C ASP A 41 -19.47 53.30 -23.21
N GLY A 42 -19.76 52.10 -22.68
CA GLY A 42 -20.75 51.90 -21.63
C GLY A 42 -20.37 52.48 -20.26
N THR A 43 -19.13 52.96 -20.09
CA THR A 43 -18.68 53.67 -18.89
C THR A 43 -18.65 55.19 -19.05
N ALA A 44 -18.65 55.70 -20.29
CA ALA A 44 -18.55 57.13 -20.57
C ALA A 44 -19.86 57.90 -20.27
N HIS A 45 -20.99 57.19 -20.27
CA HIS A 45 -22.32 57.79 -20.22
C HIS A 45 -23.24 57.15 -19.17
N ALA A 46 -23.99 57.98 -18.45
CA ALA A 46 -24.97 57.53 -17.47
C ALA A 46 -26.37 57.46 -18.11
N PRO A 47 -27.13 56.36 -17.96
CA PRO A 47 -28.42 56.14 -18.63
C PRO A 47 -29.56 57.05 -18.14
N GLY A 48 -29.38 57.74 -17.01
CA GLY A 48 -30.37 58.67 -16.45
C GLY A 48 -30.23 60.11 -16.95
N GLN A 49 -29.15 60.46 -17.64
CA GLN A 49 -28.83 61.85 -17.98
C GLN A 49 -28.70 62.04 -19.49
N PRO A 50 -29.37 63.04 -20.09
CA PRO A 50 -29.13 63.41 -21.48
C PRO A 50 -27.72 63.98 -21.71
N TRP A 51 -27.12 63.68 -22.85
CA TRP A 51 -25.80 64.10 -23.30
C TRP A 51 -25.92 65.23 -24.32
N LYS A 52 -25.17 66.30 -24.10
CA LYS A 52 -25.25 67.51 -24.92
C LYS A 52 -24.26 67.45 -26.08
N HIS A 53 -24.77 67.52 -27.29
CA HIS A 53 -23.97 67.68 -28.50
C HIS A 53 -24.40 68.92 -29.30
N GLY A 54 -23.66 70.01 -29.16
CA GLY A 54 -24.04 71.30 -29.73
C GLY A 54 -25.40 71.77 -29.18
N LYS A 55 -26.42 71.76 -30.05
CA LYS A 55 -27.81 72.09 -29.71
C LYS A 55 -28.71 70.86 -29.47
N ALA A 56 -28.23 69.65 -29.81
CA ALA A 56 -28.97 68.41 -29.61
C ALA A 56 -28.75 67.86 -28.20
N MET A 57 -29.81 67.29 -27.62
CA MET A 57 -29.79 66.60 -26.33
C MET A 57 -30.08 65.12 -26.58
N VAL A 58 -29.02 64.34 -26.74
CA VAL A 58 -29.07 62.90 -26.98
C VAL A 58 -29.34 62.18 -25.66
N ARG A 59 -30.22 61.18 -25.62
CA ARG A 59 -30.59 60.48 -24.38
C ARG A 59 -30.13 59.02 -24.36
N THR A 60 -29.92 58.43 -25.52
CA THR A 60 -29.84 56.98 -25.71
C THR A 60 -28.60 56.57 -26.51
N LEU A 61 -28.18 55.31 -26.39
CA LEU A 61 -27.04 54.77 -27.16
C LEU A 61 -27.28 54.82 -28.67
N TRP A 62 -28.53 54.66 -29.13
CA TRP A 62 -28.87 54.77 -30.55
C TRP A 62 -28.88 56.22 -31.05
N GLY A 63 -29.29 57.17 -30.20
CA GLY A 63 -29.14 58.60 -30.49
C GLY A 63 -27.67 58.99 -30.61
N GLU A 64 -26.81 58.47 -29.74
CA GLU A 64 -25.36 58.70 -29.77
C GLU A 64 -24.70 58.08 -31.00
N LEU A 65 -25.07 56.84 -31.33
CA LEU A 65 -24.65 56.18 -32.57
C LEU A 65 -24.96 57.05 -33.79
N ALA A 66 -26.21 57.50 -33.91
CA ALA A 66 -26.66 58.28 -35.05
C ALA A 66 -25.98 59.65 -35.12
N TRP A 67 -25.76 60.30 -33.97
CA TRP A 67 -25.03 61.55 -33.88
C TRP A 67 -23.55 61.39 -34.27
N GLN A 68 -22.87 60.33 -33.80
CA GLN A 68 -21.46 60.13 -34.14
C GLN A 68 -21.26 59.84 -35.63
N LEU A 69 -22.14 59.04 -36.25
CA LEU A 69 -22.08 58.72 -37.68
C LEU A 69 -22.48 59.89 -38.58
N GLY A 70 -23.56 60.60 -38.26
CA GLY A 70 -24.20 61.55 -39.18
C GLY A 70 -24.47 62.95 -38.62
N LYS A 71 -23.99 63.26 -37.41
CA LYS A 71 -24.25 64.52 -36.70
C LYS A 71 -25.77 64.78 -36.62
N ALA A 72 -26.20 66.02 -36.89
CA ALA A 72 -27.60 66.41 -36.81
C ALA A 72 -28.49 65.61 -37.77
N ASP A 73 -28.02 65.33 -38.99
CA ASP A 73 -28.79 64.60 -40.01
C ASP A 73 -28.97 63.13 -39.64
N GLY A 74 -27.95 62.52 -39.01
CA GLY A 74 -28.05 61.17 -38.46
C GLY A 74 -29.01 61.11 -37.29
N TYR A 75 -28.86 62.01 -36.32
CA TYR A 75 -29.74 62.09 -35.14
C TYR A 75 -31.21 62.32 -35.52
N ALA A 76 -31.50 63.14 -36.52
CA ALA A 76 -32.85 63.40 -36.99
C ALA A 76 -33.61 62.12 -37.38
N LEU A 77 -32.91 61.10 -37.89
CA LEU A 77 -33.53 59.81 -38.25
C LEU A 77 -34.06 59.06 -37.02
N VAL A 78 -33.43 59.22 -35.85
CA VAL A 78 -33.76 58.48 -34.62
C VAL A 78 -34.29 59.37 -33.50
N ALA A 79 -34.57 60.65 -33.78
CA ALA A 79 -34.93 61.64 -32.75
C ALA A 79 -36.18 61.25 -31.94
N GLU A 80 -37.19 60.67 -32.59
CA GLU A 80 -38.41 60.19 -31.91
C GLU A 80 -38.11 58.98 -30.99
N ALA A 81 -37.29 58.04 -31.46
CA ALA A 81 -36.85 56.89 -30.69
C ALA A 81 -35.96 57.31 -29.50
N ASP A 82 -35.06 58.28 -29.69
CA ASP A 82 -34.23 58.87 -28.64
C ASP A 82 -35.08 59.60 -27.59
N ALA A 83 -36.08 60.37 -28.01
CA ALA A 83 -36.96 61.11 -27.12
C ALA A 83 -37.85 60.18 -26.26
N SER A 84 -38.35 59.10 -26.86
CA SER A 84 -39.23 58.12 -26.22
C SER A 84 -38.50 57.03 -25.42
N GLY A 85 -37.18 56.91 -25.56
CA GLY A 85 -36.42 55.82 -24.92
C GLY A 85 -36.77 54.43 -25.45
N THR A 86 -37.36 54.35 -26.65
CA THR A 86 -37.76 53.10 -27.31
C THR A 86 -36.76 52.74 -28.41
N SER A 87 -36.35 51.48 -28.48
CA SER A 87 -35.41 51.00 -29.50
C SER A 87 -35.92 51.30 -30.92
N PRO A 88 -35.10 51.91 -31.79
CA PRO A 88 -35.37 51.97 -33.22
C PRO A 88 -35.57 50.56 -33.81
N GLY A 89 -36.42 50.46 -34.82
CA GLY A 89 -36.58 49.24 -35.60
C GLY A 89 -35.38 48.96 -36.51
N LYS A 90 -35.21 47.69 -36.91
CA LYS A 90 -34.11 47.23 -37.78
C LYS A 90 -33.99 48.06 -39.07
N ASP A 91 -35.11 48.34 -39.75
CA ASP A 91 -35.08 49.04 -41.04
C ASP A 91 -34.60 50.49 -40.92
N LEU A 92 -34.90 51.16 -39.80
CA LEU A 92 -34.42 52.52 -39.52
C LEU A 92 -32.92 52.52 -39.24
N LEU A 93 -32.43 51.56 -38.44
CA LEU A 93 -31.00 51.38 -38.20
C LEU A 93 -30.26 50.99 -39.49
N ARG A 94 -30.85 50.17 -40.35
CA ARG A 94 -30.29 49.85 -41.66
C ARG A 94 -30.13 51.11 -42.52
N GLN A 95 -31.18 51.93 -42.63
CA GLN A 95 -31.12 53.20 -43.38
C GLN A 95 -30.04 54.14 -42.83
N LEU A 96 -29.90 54.23 -41.50
CA LEU A 96 -28.83 55.00 -40.86
C LEU A 96 -27.45 54.48 -41.27
N LEU A 97 -27.21 53.17 -41.15
CA LEU A 97 -25.93 52.55 -41.51
C LEU A 97 -25.63 52.68 -43.01
N GLU A 98 -26.61 52.42 -43.90
CA GLU A 98 -26.46 52.56 -45.35
C GLU A 98 -26.08 53.99 -45.75
N ARG A 99 -26.72 54.99 -45.13
CA ARG A 99 -26.48 56.41 -45.44
C ARG A 99 -25.07 56.87 -45.07
N TYR A 100 -24.47 56.29 -44.04
CA TYR A 100 -23.16 56.68 -43.53
C TYR A 100 -22.08 55.60 -43.71
N ALA A 101 -22.32 54.60 -44.55
CA ALA A 101 -21.33 53.58 -44.89
C ALA A 101 -20.27 54.11 -45.89
N PRO A 102 -19.02 53.59 -45.89
CA PRO A 102 -18.48 52.59 -44.97
C PRO A 102 -18.42 53.09 -43.53
N CYS A 103 -18.82 52.26 -42.56
CA CYS A 103 -18.82 52.65 -41.15
C CYS A 103 -18.37 51.53 -40.22
N VAL A 104 -17.82 51.95 -39.07
CA VAL A 104 -17.41 51.06 -37.98
C VAL A 104 -18.11 51.51 -36.70
N VAL A 105 -18.82 50.58 -36.07
CA VAL A 105 -19.44 50.78 -34.75
C VAL A 105 -18.65 49.97 -33.74
N LEU A 106 -18.03 50.64 -32.78
CA LEU A 106 -17.28 50.06 -31.68
C LEU A 106 -18.12 50.18 -30.41
N MET A 107 -18.42 49.05 -29.76
CA MET A 107 -19.16 49.02 -28.49
C MET A 107 -18.25 48.45 -27.40
N ASP A 108 -17.90 49.27 -26.42
CA ASP A 108 -17.06 48.86 -25.30
C ASP A 108 -17.87 48.88 -23.99
N GLU A 109 -17.59 47.93 -23.10
CA GLU A 109 -18.16 47.87 -21.74
C GLU A 109 -19.71 47.96 -21.69
N LEU A 110 -20.40 47.38 -22.67
CA LEU A 110 -21.85 47.51 -22.80
C LEU A 110 -22.63 46.96 -21.60
N VAL A 111 -22.11 45.90 -20.96
CA VAL A 111 -22.67 45.34 -19.71
C VAL A 111 -22.67 46.38 -18.60
N ALA A 112 -21.64 47.23 -18.51
CA ALA A 112 -21.54 48.27 -17.49
C ALA A 112 -22.63 49.33 -17.65
N TYR A 113 -23.06 49.64 -18.88
CA TYR A 113 -24.19 50.53 -19.15
C TYR A 113 -25.53 49.86 -18.82
N ILE A 114 -25.77 48.66 -19.36
CA ILE A 114 -27.08 47.99 -19.26
C ILE A 114 -27.39 47.54 -17.82
N ARG A 115 -26.39 47.18 -17.02
CA ARG A 115 -26.62 46.76 -15.61
C ARG A 115 -27.14 47.89 -14.72
N GLN A 116 -27.01 49.16 -15.13
CA GLN A 116 -27.44 50.32 -14.36
C GLN A 116 -28.96 50.55 -14.41
N PHE A 117 -29.70 49.91 -15.32
CA PHE A 117 -31.15 50.06 -15.42
C PHE A 117 -31.86 49.22 -14.33
N PRO A 118 -32.58 49.88 -13.39
CA PRO A 118 -33.35 49.18 -12.36
C PRO A 118 -34.52 48.40 -12.97
N GLU A 119 -34.97 47.36 -12.28
CA GLU A 119 -36.13 46.59 -12.70
C GLU A 119 -37.41 47.44 -12.63
N GLY A 120 -38.26 47.34 -13.64
CA GLY A 120 -39.54 48.05 -13.72
C GLY A 120 -39.45 49.58 -13.86
N THR A 121 -38.26 50.16 -13.98
CA THR A 121 -38.07 51.62 -14.05
C THR A 121 -37.53 52.04 -15.42
N ALA A 122 -38.16 53.05 -16.04
CA ALA A 122 -37.63 53.69 -17.23
C ALA A 122 -36.73 54.88 -16.86
N LEU A 123 -35.56 54.94 -17.46
CA LEU A 123 -34.65 56.08 -17.41
C LEU A 123 -34.71 56.84 -18.75
N SER A 124 -34.04 58.01 -18.83
CA SER A 124 -34.01 58.80 -20.07
C SER A 124 -33.36 58.04 -21.24
N GLY A 125 -32.38 57.18 -20.96
CA GLY A 125 -31.78 56.24 -21.92
C GLY A 125 -32.58 54.98 -22.20
N GLY A 126 -33.86 54.93 -21.81
CA GLY A 126 -34.79 53.82 -22.03
C GLY A 126 -34.87 52.85 -20.85
N THR A 127 -35.05 51.57 -21.16
CA THR A 127 -35.12 50.44 -20.22
C THR A 127 -34.07 49.38 -20.53
N PHE A 128 -33.86 48.44 -19.60
CA PHE A 128 -33.05 47.25 -19.83
C PHE A 128 -33.44 46.53 -21.14
N GLU A 129 -34.72 46.23 -21.32
CA GLU A 129 -35.23 45.51 -22.51
C GLU A 129 -35.09 46.32 -23.80
N SER A 130 -35.28 47.65 -23.74
CA SER A 130 -35.08 48.51 -24.92
C SER A 130 -33.63 48.50 -25.40
N ASN A 131 -32.66 48.45 -24.48
CA ASN A 131 -31.24 48.42 -24.84
C ASN A 131 -30.84 47.06 -25.43
N ILE A 132 -31.37 45.95 -24.89
CA ILE A 132 -31.19 44.62 -25.48
C ILE A 132 -31.82 44.56 -26.89
N SER A 133 -33.04 45.11 -27.04
CA SER A 133 -33.73 45.19 -28.32
C SER A 133 -32.95 46.04 -29.34
N PHE A 134 -32.33 47.14 -28.91
CA PHE A 134 -31.48 47.97 -29.75
C PHE A 134 -30.26 47.21 -30.26
N VAL A 135 -29.56 46.49 -29.39
CA VAL A 135 -28.40 45.67 -29.80
C VAL A 135 -28.84 44.60 -30.80
N GLN A 136 -30.00 43.97 -30.57
CA GLN A 136 -30.55 43.00 -31.52
C GLN A 136 -30.85 43.65 -32.87
N ALA A 137 -31.60 44.75 -32.89
CA ALA A 137 -31.95 45.45 -34.13
C ALA A 137 -30.70 45.96 -34.86
N LEU A 138 -29.68 46.44 -34.13
CA LEU A 138 -28.41 46.92 -34.68
C LEU A 138 -27.60 45.80 -35.32
N THR A 139 -27.47 44.65 -34.65
CA THR A 139 -26.75 43.49 -35.19
C THR A 139 -27.43 42.96 -36.45
N GLU A 140 -28.77 42.91 -36.48
CA GLU A 140 -29.52 42.49 -37.66
C GLU A 140 -29.46 43.52 -38.80
N ALA A 141 -29.41 44.81 -38.49
CA ALA A 141 -29.26 45.89 -39.47
C ALA A 141 -27.85 45.88 -40.09
N ALA A 142 -26.80 45.77 -39.28
CA ALA A 142 -25.41 45.72 -39.73
C ALA A 142 -25.17 44.56 -40.71
N LYS A 143 -25.81 43.41 -40.48
CA LYS A 143 -25.77 42.25 -41.40
C LYS A 143 -26.23 42.59 -42.83
N LEU A 144 -27.13 43.55 -42.98
CA LEU A 144 -27.70 43.93 -44.28
C LEU A 144 -26.89 45.01 -45.01
N VAL A 145 -25.86 45.58 -44.38
CA VAL A 145 -25.02 46.66 -44.93
C VAL A 145 -23.60 46.15 -45.11
N PRO A 146 -23.19 45.75 -46.33
CA PRO A 146 -21.91 45.04 -46.57
C PRO A 146 -20.64 45.79 -46.11
N THR A 147 -20.70 47.12 -46.03
CA THR A 147 -19.59 48.00 -45.64
C THR A 147 -19.74 48.59 -44.23
N ALA A 148 -20.65 48.03 -43.42
CA ALA A 148 -20.78 48.36 -41.99
C ALA A 148 -20.18 47.23 -41.14
N VAL A 149 -19.33 47.59 -40.19
CA VAL A 149 -18.71 46.65 -39.24
C VAL A 149 -19.15 47.00 -37.83
N LEU A 150 -19.66 46.03 -37.09
CA LEU A 150 -19.96 46.14 -35.66
C LEU A 150 -18.95 45.30 -34.87
N LEU A 151 -18.24 45.92 -33.94
CA LEU A 151 -17.30 45.27 -33.03
C LEU A 151 -17.73 45.58 -31.60
N ALA A 152 -18.06 44.56 -30.82
CA ALA A 152 -18.42 44.70 -29.42
C ALA A 152 -17.45 43.91 -28.53
N SER A 153 -17.06 44.47 -27.38
CA SER A 153 -16.44 43.72 -26.30
C SER A 153 -17.50 43.27 -25.30
N LEU A 154 -17.41 42.01 -24.88
CA LEU A 154 -18.17 41.48 -23.76
C LEU A 154 -17.18 40.94 -22.72
N PRO A 155 -17.47 41.08 -21.40
CA PRO A 155 -16.75 40.38 -20.35
C PRO A 155 -16.67 38.88 -20.63
N GLU A 156 -15.55 38.25 -20.25
CA GLU A 156 -15.42 36.80 -20.40
C GLU A 156 -16.45 36.08 -19.51
N SER A 157 -17.23 35.16 -20.09
CA SER A 157 -18.25 34.39 -19.39
C SER A 157 -17.64 33.65 -18.19
N VAL A 158 -17.97 34.09 -16.99
CA VAL A 158 -17.58 33.39 -15.76
C VAL A 158 -18.48 32.16 -15.64
N SER A 159 -17.88 30.97 -15.56
CA SER A 159 -18.64 29.73 -15.39
C SER A 159 -19.56 29.85 -14.16
N GLN A 160 -20.78 29.32 -14.26
CA GLN A 160 -21.80 29.34 -13.20
C GLN A 160 -21.35 28.71 -11.85
N GLN A 161 -20.14 28.14 -11.79
CA GLN A 161 -19.58 27.48 -10.61
C GLN A 161 -18.65 28.38 -9.77
N SER A 162 -18.19 29.53 -10.27
CA SER A 162 -17.37 30.44 -9.46
C SER A 162 -18.24 31.52 -8.81
N ASN A 163 -18.20 31.63 -7.48
CA ASN A 163 -19.04 32.54 -6.69
C ASN A 163 -18.64 34.03 -6.76
N THR A 164 -17.74 34.42 -7.67
CA THR A 164 -17.21 35.79 -7.75
C THR A 164 -17.72 36.53 -8.99
N ASN A 165 -18.87 37.20 -8.84
CA ASN A 165 -19.49 38.10 -9.83
C ASN A 165 -18.75 39.46 -10.00
N VAL A 166 -17.45 39.52 -9.72
CA VAL A 166 -16.72 40.80 -9.51
C VAL A 166 -16.65 41.66 -10.77
N GLN A 167 -16.48 41.05 -11.95
CA GLN A 167 -16.39 41.81 -13.21
C GLN A 167 -17.76 42.23 -13.75
N VAL A 168 -18.80 41.42 -13.55
CA VAL A 168 -20.12 41.68 -14.14
C VAL A 168 -20.97 42.63 -13.29
N GLY A 169 -20.66 42.79 -11.99
CA GLY A 169 -21.33 43.77 -11.12
C GLY A 169 -22.66 43.26 -10.53
N GLY A 170 -22.66 42.01 -10.06
CA GLY A 170 -23.82 41.37 -9.41
C GLY A 170 -24.83 40.75 -10.38
N ALA A 171 -25.98 40.33 -9.86
CA ALA A 171 -26.99 39.55 -10.60
C ALA A 171 -27.52 40.25 -11.85
N ARG A 172 -27.68 41.58 -11.81
CA ARG A 172 -28.16 42.36 -12.97
C ARG A 172 -27.13 42.44 -14.10
N GLY A 173 -25.85 42.50 -13.73
CA GLY A 173 -24.76 42.37 -14.66
C GLY A 173 -24.76 41.02 -15.38
N LEU A 174 -24.91 39.93 -14.62
CA LEU A 174 -24.97 38.58 -15.20
C LEU A 174 -26.13 38.44 -16.18
N ALA A 175 -27.31 38.95 -15.82
CA ALA A 175 -28.47 38.97 -16.71
C ALA A 175 -28.19 39.76 -18.00
N ALA A 176 -27.55 40.93 -17.91
CA ALA A 176 -27.15 41.72 -19.07
C ALA A 176 -26.16 40.97 -19.96
N LEU A 177 -25.13 40.34 -19.37
CA LEU A 177 -24.12 39.57 -20.10
C LEU A 177 -24.76 38.42 -20.88
N LEU A 178 -25.58 37.59 -20.22
CA LEU A 178 -26.26 36.45 -20.86
C LEU A 178 -27.20 36.90 -22.00
N ALA A 179 -27.92 38.00 -21.80
CA ALA A 179 -28.79 38.56 -22.83
C ALA A 179 -27.98 39.05 -24.04
N LEU A 180 -26.89 39.78 -23.81
CA LEU A 180 -26.01 40.26 -24.87
C LEU A 180 -25.32 39.10 -25.61
N GLU A 181 -24.80 38.10 -24.90
CA GLU A 181 -24.21 36.89 -25.50
C GLU A 181 -25.21 36.17 -26.40
N SER A 182 -26.48 36.05 -25.97
CA SER A 182 -27.54 35.46 -26.77
C SER A 182 -27.82 36.26 -28.05
N VAL A 183 -27.82 37.60 -27.97
CA VAL A 183 -28.03 38.47 -29.14
C VAL A 183 -26.85 38.40 -30.11
N PHE A 184 -25.63 38.62 -29.65
CA PHE A 184 -24.43 38.56 -30.50
C PHE A 184 -24.18 37.16 -31.05
N GLY A 185 -24.55 36.10 -30.31
CA GLY A 185 -24.42 34.70 -30.76
C GLY A 185 -25.28 34.35 -31.98
N ARG A 186 -26.36 35.10 -32.26
CA ARG A 186 -27.24 34.87 -33.43
C ARG A 186 -26.64 35.35 -34.75
N VAL A 187 -25.67 36.26 -34.71
CA VAL A 187 -25.08 36.90 -35.89
C VAL A 187 -23.59 36.59 -35.91
N GLN A 188 -23.21 35.49 -36.57
CA GLN A 188 -21.87 34.91 -36.45
C GLN A 188 -20.72 35.80 -36.97
N ALA A 189 -19.77 36.09 -36.07
CA ALA A 189 -18.35 35.71 -36.16
C ALA A 189 -17.72 35.87 -34.76
N LEU A 190 -17.86 34.85 -33.90
CA LEU A 190 -17.33 34.90 -32.53
C LEU A 190 -15.80 34.76 -32.57
N TRP A 191 -15.08 35.88 -32.58
CA TRP A 191 -13.62 35.89 -32.50
C TRP A 191 -13.18 35.73 -31.05
N LYS A 192 -12.63 34.56 -30.68
CA LYS A 192 -11.99 34.37 -29.37
C LYS A 192 -10.66 35.13 -29.35
N PRO A 193 -10.47 36.16 -28.50
CA PRO A 193 -9.41 37.15 -28.73
C PRO A 193 -7.95 36.68 -28.60
N VAL A 194 -7.66 35.48 -28.12
CA VAL A 194 -6.28 34.93 -28.07
C VAL A 194 -6.35 33.39 -28.05
N ALA A 195 -5.81 32.71 -29.07
CA ALA A 195 -5.49 31.29 -28.95
C ALA A 195 -4.19 31.10 -28.14
N THR A 196 -3.99 29.96 -27.46
CA THR A 196 -2.79 29.71 -26.64
C THR A 196 -1.48 29.97 -27.39
N GLU A 197 -1.48 29.74 -28.70
CA GLU A 197 -0.34 29.96 -29.60
C GLU A 197 -0.07 31.46 -29.87
N GLU A 198 -1.10 32.31 -29.90
CA GLU A 198 -0.95 33.77 -30.04
C GLU A 198 -0.40 34.41 -28.76
N ALA A 199 -0.60 33.77 -27.61
CA ALA A 199 -0.07 34.25 -26.34
C ALA A 199 1.46 34.24 -26.30
N PHE A 200 2.11 33.29 -26.98
CA PHE A 200 3.58 33.21 -27.07
C PHE A 200 4.15 34.48 -27.71
N GLU A 201 3.55 34.89 -28.84
CA GLU A 201 3.95 36.08 -29.58
C GLU A 201 3.75 37.36 -28.76
N ILE A 202 2.67 37.44 -27.97
CA ILE A 202 2.39 38.61 -27.12
C ILE A 202 3.48 38.78 -26.05
N VAL A 203 3.82 37.70 -25.34
CA VAL A 203 4.84 37.74 -24.28
C VAL A 203 6.21 38.05 -24.88
N ARG A 204 6.59 37.39 -25.97
CA ARG A 204 7.85 37.61 -26.69
C ARG A 204 8.00 39.06 -27.14
N ARG A 205 7.02 39.62 -27.85
CA ARG A 205 7.08 40.99 -28.40
C ARG A 205 7.07 42.07 -27.33
N ARG A 206 6.52 41.79 -26.13
CA ARG A 206 6.47 42.76 -25.03
C ARG A 206 7.70 42.72 -24.14
N LEU A 207 8.31 41.56 -23.95
CA LEU A 207 9.38 41.37 -22.97
C LEU A 207 10.78 41.25 -23.60
N PHE A 208 10.87 41.00 -24.90
CA PHE A 208 12.14 40.88 -25.63
C PHE A 208 12.21 41.82 -26.82
N GLU A 209 13.44 42.21 -27.17
CA GLU A 209 13.72 42.86 -28.44
C GLU A 209 13.44 41.91 -29.62
N PRO A 210 13.19 42.45 -30.84
CA PRO A 210 13.07 41.63 -32.03
C PRO A 210 14.30 40.74 -32.25
N LEU A 211 14.06 39.47 -32.56
CA LEU A 211 15.11 38.49 -32.90
C LEU A 211 15.88 38.94 -34.14
N LYS A 212 17.18 39.22 -33.97
CA LYS A 212 18.09 39.61 -35.04
C LYS A 212 18.60 38.42 -35.85
N ASP A 213 18.87 37.29 -35.18
CA ASP A 213 19.39 36.08 -35.80
C ASP A 213 18.38 34.92 -35.72
N GLN A 214 17.63 34.72 -36.79
CA GLN A 214 16.67 33.63 -36.91
C GLN A 214 17.35 32.26 -37.09
N LYS A 215 18.55 32.21 -37.69
CA LYS A 215 19.28 30.95 -37.90
C LYS A 215 19.80 30.39 -36.58
N ALA A 216 20.29 31.25 -35.69
CA ALA A 216 20.70 30.85 -34.35
C ALA A 216 19.52 30.27 -33.55
N ARG A 217 18.36 30.95 -33.58
CA ARG A 217 17.11 30.41 -33.01
C ARG A 217 16.79 29.03 -33.57
N ASP A 218 16.75 28.89 -34.90
CA ASP A 218 16.36 27.63 -35.55
C ASP A 218 17.32 26.49 -35.19
N THR A 219 18.61 26.80 -35.05
CA THR A 219 19.64 25.84 -34.61
C THR A 219 19.37 25.35 -33.18
N VAL A 220 19.05 26.27 -32.26
CA VAL A 220 18.70 25.93 -30.86
C VAL A 220 17.43 25.09 -30.82
N CYS A 221 16.35 25.56 -31.47
CA CYS A 221 15.08 24.84 -31.49
C CYS A 221 15.21 23.47 -32.16
N ARG A 222 16.09 23.32 -33.16
CA ARG A 222 16.40 22.02 -33.77
C ARG A 222 17.11 21.10 -32.80
N ALA A 223 18.13 21.58 -32.10
CA ALA A 223 18.85 20.79 -31.11
C ALA A 223 17.91 20.27 -29.99
N PHE A 224 16.90 21.05 -29.58
CA PHE A 224 15.86 20.59 -28.66
C PHE A 224 14.98 19.49 -29.27
N ALA A 225 14.46 19.71 -30.49
CA ALA A 225 13.64 18.71 -31.16
C ALA A 225 14.40 17.38 -31.37
N ASP A 226 15.65 17.45 -31.81
CA ASP A 226 16.51 16.28 -32.01
C ASP A 226 16.80 15.56 -30.69
N ALA A 227 17.03 16.31 -29.60
CA ALA A 227 17.20 15.73 -28.26
C ALA A 227 15.91 15.03 -27.77
N TYR A 228 14.73 15.57 -28.09
CA TYR A 228 13.46 14.95 -27.72
C TYR A 228 13.17 13.69 -28.53
N GLU A 229 13.44 13.72 -29.84
CA GLU A 229 13.35 12.54 -30.70
C GLU A 229 14.30 11.42 -30.24
N ALA A 230 15.52 11.77 -29.82
CA ALA A 230 16.51 10.82 -29.31
C ALA A 230 16.09 10.12 -28.00
N GLU A 231 15.30 10.76 -27.13
CA GLU A 231 14.80 10.14 -25.90
C GLU A 231 13.58 9.21 -26.14
N GLY A 232 12.89 9.38 -27.28
CA GLY A 232 11.75 8.56 -27.67
C GLY A 232 10.65 8.52 -26.62
N ALA A 233 10.15 7.31 -26.33
CA ALA A 233 8.98 7.07 -25.46
C ALA A 233 9.10 7.57 -24.00
N LYS A 234 10.27 8.04 -23.57
CA LYS A 234 10.43 8.69 -22.27
C LYS A 234 9.82 10.09 -22.20
N LEU A 235 9.59 10.74 -23.35
CA LEU A 235 8.97 12.06 -23.44
C LEU A 235 7.53 11.97 -23.98
N PRO A 236 6.71 13.02 -23.77
CA PRO A 236 5.35 13.06 -24.32
C PRO A 236 5.34 12.92 -25.84
N SER A 237 4.37 12.17 -26.39
CA SER A 237 4.34 11.81 -27.81
C SER A 237 4.29 13.03 -28.74
N GLU A 238 3.66 14.12 -28.30
CA GLU A 238 3.57 15.35 -29.07
C GLU A 238 4.94 15.98 -29.35
N THR A 239 5.98 15.68 -28.54
CA THR A 239 7.32 16.23 -28.71
C THR A 239 8.04 15.70 -29.95
N HIS A 240 7.57 14.57 -30.49
CA HIS A 240 8.12 13.95 -31.70
C HIS A 240 7.43 14.44 -32.98
N GLU A 241 6.40 15.27 -32.87
CA GLU A 241 5.66 15.78 -34.03
C GLU A 241 6.35 17.00 -34.63
N SER A 242 6.32 17.15 -35.96
CA SER A 242 6.90 18.31 -36.65
C SER A 242 6.29 19.64 -36.16
N ARG A 243 5.01 19.63 -35.78
CA ARG A 243 4.33 20.80 -35.20
C ARG A 243 4.98 21.28 -33.91
N TYR A 244 5.56 20.39 -33.10
CA TYR A 244 6.21 20.77 -31.85
C TYR A 244 7.47 21.60 -32.08
N PHE A 245 8.21 21.34 -33.17
CA PHE A 245 9.32 22.20 -33.56
C PHE A 245 8.88 23.62 -33.93
N GLU A 246 7.76 23.75 -34.65
CA GLU A 246 7.20 25.08 -34.95
C GLU A 246 6.80 25.79 -33.65
N ARG A 247 6.23 25.06 -32.68
CA ARG A 247 5.94 25.60 -31.34
C ARG A 247 7.20 26.08 -30.62
N LEU A 248 8.30 25.31 -30.66
CA LEU A 248 9.59 25.72 -30.10
C LEU A 248 10.08 27.04 -30.75
N CYS A 249 10.01 27.14 -32.08
CA CYS A 249 10.45 28.34 -32.81
C CYS A 249 9.58 29.57 -32.49
N ASN A 250 8.27 29.38 -32.33
CA ASN A 250 7.32 30.46 -32.05
C ASN A 250 7.41 30.94 -30.59
N ALA A 251 7.72 30.05 -29.65
CA ALA A 251 7.82 30.36 -28.23
C ALA A 251 9.21 30.91 -27.82
N TYR A 252 10.25 30.68 -28.62
CA TYR A 252 11.62 31.10 -28.31
C TYR A 252 11.71 32.60 -27.94
N PRO A 253 12.40 32.96 -26.84
CA PRO A 253 13.33 32.15 -26.04
C PRO A 253 12.70 31.38 -24.85
N ILE A 254 11.37 31.26 -24.78
CA ILE A 254 10.67 30.56 -23.69
C ILE A 254 10.22 29.19 -24.18
N HIS A 255 10.39 28.16 -23.37
CA HIS A 255 9.96 26.81 -23.75
C HIS A 255 8.43 26.68 -23.72
N PRO A 256 7.79 26.02 -24.72
CA PRO A 256 6.33 25.86 -24.78
C PRO A 256 5.70 25.33 -23.49
N GLU A 257 6.37 24.38 -22.83
CA GLU A 257 5.93 23.78 -21.56
C GLU A 257 5.68 24.82 -20.45
N VAL A 258 6.43 25.93 -20.40
CA VAL A 258 6.18 27.01 -19.41
C VAL A 258 4.78 27.60 -19.62
N PHE A 259 4.44 27.88 -20.88
CA PHE A 259 3.14 28.44 -21.22
C PHE A 259 2.03 27.42 -21.06
N ASP A 260 2.26 26.16 -21.41
CA ASP A 260 1.27 25.11 -21.23
C ASP A 260 0.90 25.00 -19.74
N ARG A 261 1.88 24.98 -18.83
CA ARG A 261 1.59 25.02 -17.38
C ARG A 261 0.86 26.29 -16.96
N LEU A 262 1.32 27.47 -17.38
CA LEU A 262 0.68 28.73 -16.98
C LEU A 262 -0.75 28.87 -17.51
N TYR A 263 -1.02 28.49 -18.76
CA TYR A 263 -2.32 28.65 -19.38
C TYR A 263 -3.29 27.51 -19.07
N GLU A 264 -2.83 26.27 -18.97
CA GLU A 264 -3.71 25.12 -18.70
C GLU A 264 -3.98 24.95 -17.20
N ASP A 265 -2.97 25.19 -16.36
CA ASP A 265 -3.04 24.93 -14.92
C ASP A 265 -3.26 26.22 -14.13
N TRP A 266 -2.43 27.26 -14.31
CA TRP A 266 -2.50 28.46 -13.45
C TRP A 266 -3.72 29.34 -13.73
N THR A 267 -4.20 29.42 -14.98
CA THR A 267 -5.43 30.19 -15.29
C THR A 267 -6.70 29.60 -14.68
N THR A 268 -6.62 28.38 -14.14
CA THR A 268 -7.73 27.76 -13.42
C THR A 268 -7.89 28.29 -11.99
N ILE A 269 -6.90 29.02 -11.49
CA ILE A 269 -6.94 29.64 -10.17
C ILE A 269 -7.75 30.93 -10.25
N ASP A 270 -8.74 31.07 -9.37
CA ASP A 270 -9.55 32.28 -9.25
C ASP A 270 -8.67 33.50 -8.96
N GLY A 271 -8.86 34.57 -9.76
CA GLY A 271 -8.06 35.80 -9.66
C GLY A 271 -6.80 35.82 -10.51
N PHE A 272 -6.39 34.71 -11.15
CA PHE A 272 -5.28 34.72 -12.10
C PHE A 272 -5.67 35.42 -13.42
N GLN A 273 -5.10 36.61 -13.66
CA GLN A 273 -5.37 37.39 -14.87
C GLN A 273 -4.62 36.83 -16.08
N ARG A 274 -5.20 35.87 -16.83
CA ARG A 274 -4.53 35.08 -17.90
C ARG A 274 -3.32 35.75 -18.58
N THR A 275 -3.52 36.83 -19.33
CA THR A 275 -2.42 37.47 -20.08
C THR A 275 -1.58 38.44 -19.23
N ARG A 276 -2.22 39.18 -18.30
CA ARG A 276 -1.54 40.20 -17.49
C ARG A 276 -0.69 39.58 -16.36
N GLY A 277 -1.20 38.53 -15.73
CA GLY A 277 -0.51 37.72 -14.74
C GLY A 277 0.71 37.02 -15.33
N VAL A 278 0.58 36.36 -16.49
CA VAL A 278 1.71 35.76 -17.19
C VAL A 278 2.77 36.81 -17.55
N LEU A 279 2.39 37.95 -18.12
CA LEU A 279 3.35 39.02 -18.44
C LEU A 279 4.08 39.54 -17.19
N LYS A 280 3.36 39.74 -16.09
CA LYS A 280 3.95 40.23 -14.83
C LYS A 280 4.92 39.22 -14.23
N LEU A 281 4.54 37.94 -14.18
CA LEU A 281 5.40 36.85 -13.72
C LEU A 281 6.65 36.71 -14.60
N MET A 282 6.47 36.61 -15.92
CA MET A 282 7.58 36.42 -16.84
C MET A 282 8.54 37.61 -16.84
N ALA A 283 8.04 38.85 -16.69
CA ALA A 283 8.92 40.02 -16.56
C ALA A 283 9.85 39.91 -15.33
N LYS A 284 9.33 39.43 -14.18
CA LYS A 284 10.13 39.20 -12.97
C LYS A 284 11.14 38.06 -13.17
N VAL A 285 10.70 36.93 -13.73
CA VAL A 285 11.55 35.76 -14.01
C VAL A 285 12.70 36.15 -14.96
N ILE A 286 12.39 36.79 -16.09
CA ILE A 286 13.39 37.21 -17.08
C ILE A 286 14.38 38.22 -16.46
N SER A 287 13.87 39.21 -15.73
CA SER A 287 14.71 40.20 -15.04
C SER A 287 15.67 39.52 -14.06
N ARG A 288 15.21 38.51 -13.31
CA ARG A 288 16.07 37.77 -12.39
C ARG A 288 17.11 36.91 -13.11
N LEU A 289 16.69 36.13 -14.10
CA LEU A 289 17.58 35.28 -14.89
C LEU A 289 18.66 36.09 -15.61
N TRP A 290 18.32 37.29 -16.08
CA TRP A 290 19.27 38.22 -16.68
C TRP A 290 20.32 38.70 -15.67
N LYS A 291 19.91 39.07 -14.46
CA LYS A 291 20.84 39.47 -13.37
C LYS A 291 21.75 38.33 -12.94
N ASP A 292 21.25 37.10 -12.95
CA ASP A 292 22.03 35.90 -12.63
C ASP A 292 22.95 35.45 -13.78
N ASN A 293 22.95 36.17 -14.90
CA ASN A 293 23.70 35.83 -16.11
C ASN A 293 23.43 34.40 -16.58
N ASN A 294 22.17 33.96 -16.53
CA ASN A 294 21.78 32.62 -16.94
C ASN A 294 22.12 32.36 -18.41
N GLN A 295 22.78 31.22 -18.69
CA GLN A 295 23.26 30.81 -20.02
C GLN A 295 22.46 29.63 -20.61
N ASP A 296 21.29 29.31 -20.05
CA ASP A 296 20.42 28.27 -20.60
C ASP A 296 19.93 28.67 -22.00
N LEU A 297 19.76 27.67 -22.86
CA LEU A 297 19.36 27.88 -24.25
C LEU A 297 17.92 28.41 -24.38
N MET A 298 17.05 28.05 -23.42
CA MET A 298 15.66 28.50 -23.33
C MET A 298 15.26 28.63 -21.86
N ILE A 299 14.25 29.46 -21.59
CA ILE A 299 13.62 29.53 -20.26
C ILE A 299 12.64 28.37 -20.14
N MET A 300 12.99 27.39 -19.30
CA MET A 300 12.24 26.15 -19.06
C MET A 300 11.44 26.24 -17.75
N PRO A 301 10.49 25.32 -17.48
CA PRO A 301 9.90 25.16 -16.14
C PRO A 301 10.96 25.00 -15.03
N GLY A 302 12.04 24.25 -15.30
CA GLY A 302 13.15 24.11 -14.38
C GLY A 302 13.99 25.38 -14.15
N SER A 303 13.81 26.42 -14.97
CA SER A 303 14.58 27.66 -14.90
C SER A 303 13.99 28.66 -13.90
N LEU A 304 12.79 28.45 -13.35
CA LEU A 304 12.13 29.42 -12.48
C LEU A 304 12.95 29.69 -11.20
N PRO A 305 13.39 30.95 -10.93
CA PRO A 305 14.21 31.27 -9.77
C PRO A 305 13.33 31.48 -8.53
N LEU A 306 12.83 30.38 -7.93
CA LEU A 306 11.94 30.42 -6.77
C LEU A 306 12.63 30.89 -5.47
N ALA A 307 13.96 30.91 -5.45
CA ALA A 307 14.74 31.55 -4.39
C ALA A 307 14.57 33.08 -4.35
N ASP A 308 14.20 33.71 -5.46
CA ASP A 308 13.97 35.15 -5.52
C ASP A 308 12.59 35.52 -4.95
N GLY A 309 12.57 36.40 -3.96
CA GLY A 309 11.35 36.77 -3.23
C GLY A 309 10.26 37.37 -4.13
N ASP A 310 10.61 38.16 -5.14
CA ASP A 310 9.61 38.80 -6.02
C ASP A 310 8.93 37.78 -6.94
N VAL A 311 9.69 36.81 -7.44
CA VAL A 311 9.18 35.69 -8.25
C VAL A 311 8.34 34.76 -7.40
N ARG A 312 8.86 34.36 -6.24
CA ARG A 312 8.15 33.50 -5.28
C ARG A 312 6.80 34.11 -4.89
N ASN A 313 6.79 35.36 -4.45
CA ASN A 313 5.57 36.05 -4.01
C ASN A 313 4.53 36.17 -5.14
N GLU A 314 4.95 36.31 -6.40
CA GLU A 314 4.03 36.36 -7.53
C GLU A 314 3.31 35.02 -7.76
N LEU A 315 4.00 33.90 -7.51
CA LEU A 315 3.46 32.55 -7.65
C LEU A 315 2.68 32.10 -6.42
N THR A 316 3.12 32.47 -5.22
CA THR A 316 2.49 31.99 -3.97
C THR A 316 1.27 32.81 -3.55
N TYR A 317 1.15 34.08 -3.94
CA TYR A 317 0.03 34.94 -3.54
C TYR A 317 -1.36 34.41 -3.96
N LEU A 318 -1.43 33.68 -5.08
CA LEU A 318 -2.67 33.07 -5.56
C LEU A 318 -2.88 31.64 -5.04
N LEU A 319 -1.94 31.11 -4.28
CA LEU A 319 -2.00 29.77 -3.69
C LEU A 319 -2.43 29.84 -2.21
N PRO A 320 -2.94 28.73 -1.63
CA PRO A 320 -3.28 28.64 -0.23
C PRO A 320 -2.07 28.89 0.67
N PRO A 321 -2.26 29.33 1.92
CA PRO A 321 -1.15 29.47 2.86
C PRO A 321 -0.34 28.17 3.02
N GLY A 322 0.98 28.29 3.19
CA GLY A 322 1.88 27.16 3.50
C GLY A 322 2.86 26.74 2.41
N TRP A 323 2.91 27.46 1.27
CA TRP A 323 3.87 27.17 0.20
C TRP A 323 5.30 27.67 0.47
N ASP A 324 5.49 28.69 1.31
CA ASP A 324 6.84 29.17 1.64
C ASP A 324 7.70 28.06 2.28
N PRO A 325 7.22 27.28 3.28
CA PRO A 325 7.96 26.12 3.78
C PRO A 325 8.29 25.07 2.72
N VAL A 326 7.39 24.82 1.76
CA VAL A 326 7.63 23.87 0.66
C VAL A 326 8.81 24.34 -0.19
N ILE A 327 8.81 25.62 -0.56
CA ILE A 327 9.86 26.19 -1.40
C ILE A 327 11.18 26.27 -0.63
N GLU A 328 11.17 26.77 0.61
CA GLU A 328 12.38 27.01 1.41
C GLU A 328 13.05 25.71 1.88
N ARG A 329 12.29 24.67 2.21
CA ARG A 329 12.83 23.41 2.74
C ARG A 329 13.10 22.37 1.67
N ASP A 330 12.26 22.28 0.65
CA ASP A 330 12.34 21.19 -0.32
C ASP A 330 12.86 21.64 -1.70
N ILE A 331 12.53 22.84 -2.18
CA ILE A 331 12.75 23.20 -3.59
C ILE A 331 13.97 24.09 -3.84
N ASP A 332 14.05 25.26 -3.21
CA ASP A 332 14.93 26.35 -3.68
C ASP A 332 15.52 27.24 -2.57
N GLY A 333 15.35 26.89 -1.29
CA GLY A 333 16.05 27.57 -0.20
C GLY A 333 17.54 27.23 -0.11
N ASP A 334 18.29 28.08 0.60
CA ASP A 334 19.75 27.96 0.78
C ASP A 334 20.18 26.61 1.39
N ARG A 335 19.31 26.02 2.22
CA ARG A 335 19.48 24.69 2.83
C ARG A 335 18.35 23.73 2.46
N ALA A 336 17.75 23.93 1.29
CA ALA A 336 16.75 23.01 0.80
C ALA A 336 17.35 21.64 0.49
N GLU A 337 16.54 20.58 0.58
CA GLU A 337 16.96 19.21 0.28
C GLU A 337 17.50 19.05 -1.15
N THR A 338 16.98 19.79 -2.13
CA THR A 338 17.52 19.88 -3.49
C THR A 338 18.93 20.46 -3.52
N THR A 339 19.15 21.56 -2.80
CA THR A 339 20.46 22.23 -2.67
C THR A 339 21.47 21.33 -1.97
N GLU A 340 21.07 20.66 -0.88
CA GLU A 340 21.94 19.70 -0.19
C GLU A 340 22.26 18.47 -1.06
N LEU A 341 21.27 17.95 -1.79
CA LEU A 341 21.47 16.79 -2.66
C LEU A 341 22.49 17.11 -3.76
N GLU A 342 22.39 18.27 -4.40
CA GLU A 342 23.33 18.71 -5.43
C GLU A 342 24.72 19.01 -4.89
N ALA A 343 24.83 19.56 -3.67
CA ALA A 343 26.11 19.81 -3.02
C ALA A 343 26.85 18.50 -2.69
N ARG A 344 26.11 17.44 -2.33
CA ARG A 344 26.68 16.11 -2.03
C ARG A 344 26.99 15.29 -3.28
N GLU A 345 26.26 15.52 -4.37
CA GLU A 345 26.33 14.74 -5.61
C GLU A 345 26.74 15.62 -6.81
N PRO A 346 28.05 15.71 -7.14
CA PRO A 346 28.56 16.62 -8.16
C PRO A 346 27.89 16.48 -9.53
N ARG A 347 27.50 15.25 -9.91
CA ARG A 347 26.79 14.98 -11.16
C ARG A 347 25.43 15.66 -11.24
N LEU A 348 24.69 15.71 -10.13
CA LEU A 348 23.40 16.43 -10.06
C LEU A 348 23.63 17.94 -10.00
N GLY A 349 24.65 18.37 -9.25
CA GLY A 349 25.01 19.79 -9.12
C GLY A 349 25.43 20.46 -10.43
N GLN A 350 26.19 19.77 -11.29
CA GLN A 350 26.61 20.32 -12.60
C GLN A 350 25.44 20.74 -13.50
N ALA A 351 24.32 20.01 -13.43
CA ALA A 351 23.12 20.31 -14.20
C ALA A 351 22.06 21.11 -13.40
N ASN A 352 22.29 21.34 -12.10
CA ASN A 352 21.25 21.78 -11.14
C ASN A 352 20.00 20.89 -11.24
N ALA A 353 20.22 19.57 -11.35
CA ALA A 353 19.17 18.63 -11.71
C ALA A 353 18.05 18.53 -10.67
N ALA A 354 18.40 18.58 -9.38
CA ALA A 354 17.41 18.47 -8.31
C ALA A 354 16.54 19.73 -8.24
N ARG A 355 17.14 20.92 -8.29
CA ARG A 355 16.39 22.20 -8.31
C ARG A 355 15.52 22.31 -9.56
N ARG A 356 16.03 21.96 -10.75
CA ARG A 356 15.23 21.97 -11.99
C ARG A 356 14.02 21.05 -11.91
N VAL A 357 14.19 19.84 -11.37
CA VAL A 357 13.08 18.91 -11.14
C VAL A 357 12.07 19.49 -10.13
N GLY A 358 12.54 20.02 -9.00
CA GLY A 358 11.70 20.65 -7.99
C GLY A 358 10.88 21.83 -8.53
N ARG A 359 11.51 22.73 -9.29
CA ARG A 359 10.86 23.89 -9.93
C ARG A 359 9.84 23.49 -10.99
N THR A 360 10.17 22.48 -11.80
CA THR A 360 9.26 21.92 -12.81
C THR A 360 8.01 21.34 -12.16
N LEU A 361 8.19 20.53 -11.12
CA LEU A 361 7.09 19.96 -10.34
C LEU A 361 6.26 21.04 -9.66
N PHE A 362 6.89 22.06 -9.07
CA PHE A 362 6.17 23.18 -8.47
C PHE A 362 5.28 23.88 -9.50
N LEU A 363 5.85 24.30 -10.63
CA LEU A 363 5.10 25.02 -11.67
C LEU A 363 3.92 24.20 -12.17
N GLY A 364 4.09 22.89 -12.39
CA GLY A 364 3.03 22.06 -12.95
C GLY A 364 2.06 21.43 -11.95
N THR A 365 2.26 21.59 -10.64
CA THR A 365 1.41 20.89 -9.65
C THR A 365 0.89 21.75 -8.51
N ALA A 366 1.49 22.91 -8.24
CA ALA A 366 1.00 23.82 -7.22
C ALA A 366 -0.45 24.33 -7.45
N PRO A 367 -0.87 24.65 -8.69
CA PRO A 367 -2.27 25.04 -8.97
C PRO A 367 -3.31 23.99 -8.58
N SER A 368 -2.95 22.70 -8.61
CA SER A 368 -3.84 21.60 -8.22
C SER A 368 -4.20 21.61 -6.73
N SER A 369 -3.55 22.44 -5.91
CA SER A 369 -3.93 22.66 -4.50
C SER A 369 -5.17 23.55 -4.35
N VAL A 370 -5.57 24.26 -5.41
CA VAL A 370 -6.67 25.24 -5.40
C VAL A 370 -7.80 24.82 -6.33
N ALA A 371 -7.44 24.39 -7.53
CA ALA A 371 -8.40 24.06 -8.56
C ALA A 371 -8.95 22.65 -8.37
N THR A 372 -10.21 22.54 -7.98
CA THR A 372 -10.98 21.29 -7.90
C THR A 372 -11.39 20.79 -9.30
N LYS A 373 -10.50 20.85 -10.30
CA LYS A 373 -10.78 20.21 -11.59
C LYS A 373 -10.78 18.69 -11.40
N PRO A 374 -11.80 17.97 -11.90
CA PRO A 374 -11.72 16.52 -12.03
C PRO A 374 -10.64 16.19 -13.08
N GLY A 375 -9.44 15.84 -12.61
CA GLY A 375 -8.27 15.53 -13.43
C GLY A 375 -7.22 14.77 -12.63
N ILE A 376 -6.28 14.13 -13.32
CA ILE A 376 -5.19 13.36 -12.71
C ILE A 376 -4.19 14.35 -12.09
N ARG A 377 -4.07 14.34 -10.76
CA ARG A 377 -3.13 15.20 -10.02
C ARG A 377 -1.68 14.77 -10.29
N GLY A 378 -0.81 15.74 -10.57
CA GLY A 378 0.64 15.55 -10.66
C GLY A 378 1.20 15.33 -12.08
N LEU A 379 2.52 15.43 -12.20
CA LEU A 379 3.25 15.22 -13.44
C LEU A 379 3.83 13.80 -13.49
N ASP A 380 3.79 13.17 -14.67
CA ASP A 380 4.51 11.91 -14.91
C ASP A 380 6.00 12.17 -15.16
N ARG A 381 6.79 11.09 -15.20
CA ARG A 381 8.25 11.17 -15.40
C ARG A 381 8.62 11.89 -16.70
N GLY A 382 7.85 11.69 -17.77
CA GLY A 382 8.09 12.30 -19.07
C GLY A 382 7.87 13.81 -19.08
N ARG A 383 6.78 14.29 -18.46
CA ARG A 383 6.52 15.72 -18.27
C ARG A 383 7.57 16.39 -17.39
N VAL A 384 8.01 15.73 -16.31
CA VAL A 384 9.10 16.25 -15.47
C VAL A 384 10.40 16.38 -16.28
N LEU A 385 10.73 15.36 -17.08
CA LEU A 385 11.90 15.38 -17.94
C LEU A 385 11.81 16.50 -19.00
N LEU A 386 10.66 16.67 -19.63
CA LEU A 386 10.41 17.74 -20.62
C LEU A 386 10.66 19.13 -20.03
N GLY A 387 10.28 19.36 -18.78
CA GLY A 387 10.51 20.65 -18.10
C GLY A 387 11.97 20.92 -17.70
N CYS A 388 12.87 19.92 -17.79
CA CYS A 388 14.23 20.00 -17.29
C CYS A 388 15.32 19.84 -18.37
N LEU A 389 15.10 18.95 -19.35
CA LEU A 389 16.12 18.48 -20.27
C LEU A 389 16.55 19.56 -21.28
N GLN A 390 17.84 19.85 -21.35
CA GLN A 390 18.45 20.67 -22.41
C GLN A 390 19.29 19.83 -23.38
N PRO A 391 19.47 20.30 -24.63
CA PRO A 391 20.40 19.71 -25.60
C PRO A 391 21.80 19.50 -25.00
N GLY A 392 22.39 18.33 -25.26
CA GLY A 392 23.72 17.97 -24.77
C GLY A 392 23.77 17.49 -23.31
N GLN A 393 22.65 17.50 -22.59
CA GLN A 393 22.57 16.96 -21.23
C GLN A 393 21.97 15.54 -21.21
N THR A 394 22.29 14.75 -20.19
CA THR A 394 21.85 13.36 -20.08
C THR A 394 20.55 13.25 -19.26
N SER A 395 19.48 12.71 -19.86
CA SER A 395 18.17 12.52 -19.19
C SER A 395 18.22 11.72 -17.89
N ALA A 396 19.10 10.71 -17.82
CA ALA A 396 19.27 9.86 -16.64
C ALA A 396 19.69 10.65 -15.38
N VAL A 397 20.31 11.82 -15.52
CA VAL A 397 20.68 12.69 -14.39
C VAL A 397 19.41 13.26 -13.74
N TYR A 398 18.46 13.73 -14.54
CA TYR A 398 17.18 14.26 -14.07
C TYR A 398 16.28 13.17 -13.48
N LEU A 399 16.24 12.00 -14.12
CA LEU A 399 15.44 10.86 -13.64
C LEU A 399 15.97 10.27 -12.32
N ASP A 400 17.29 10.24 -12.11
CA ASP A 400 17.90 9.91 -10.81
C ASP A 400 17.57 10.98 -9.76
N GLY A 401 17.70 12.26 -10.14
CA GLY A 401 17.28 13.38 -9.30
C GLY A 401 15.84 13.24 -8.81
N LEU A 402 14.89 12.99 -9.72
CA LEU A 402 13.48 12.78 -9.38
C LEU A 402 13.27 11.60 -8.41
N SER A 403 13.92 10.46 -8.66
CA SER A 403 13.79 9.30 -7.78
C SER A 403 14.31 9.58 -6.37
N ARG A 404 15.47 10.24 -6.25
CA ARG A 404 16.04 10.62 -4.94
C ARG A 404 15.19 11.66 -4.23
N LEU A 405 14.65 12.65 -4.96
CA LEU A 405 13.75 13.66 -4.40
C LEU A 405 12.45 13.04 -3.89
N ALA A 406 11.87 12.09 -4.63
CA ALA A 406 10.67 11.38 -4.20
C ALA A 406 10.87 10.63 -2.87
N ASP A 407 12.11 10.27 -2.52
CA ASP A 407 12.45 9.63 -1.24
C ASP A 407 12.84 10.61 -0.12
N ARG A 408 13.31 11.81 -0.46
CA ARG A 408 13.87 12.79 0.51
C ARG A 408 12.94 13.95 0.84
N LEU A 409 12.18 14.44 -0.13
CA LEU A 409 11.36 15.63 0.03
C LEU A 409 10.19 15.38 0.98
N HIS A 410 9.88 16.39 1.79
CA HIS A 410 8.84 16.35 2.81
C HIS A 410 7.46 16.57 2.22
N TYR A 411 7.36 17.37 1.16
CA TYR A 411 6.12 17.86 0.59
C TYR A 411 5.84 17.28 -0.80
N LEU A 412 6.76 16.47 -1.33
CA LEU A 412 6.57 15.75 -2.59
C LEU A 412 5.81 14.44 -2.34
N ASN A 413 4.74 14.23 -3.08
CA ASN A 413 3.93 13.02 -3.07
C ASN A 413 4.06 12.29 -4.42
N SER A 414 3.79 10.98 -4.42
CA SER A 414 3.82 10.13 -5.62
C SER A 414 2.65 9.14 -5.64
N SER A 415 2.11 8.83 -6.81
CA SER A 415 1.07 7.81 -6.97
C SER A 415 1.67 6.42 -7.16
N GLY A 416 1.32 5.44 -6.34
CA GLY A 416 1.74 4.05 -6.56
C GLY A 416 3.26 3.84 -6.50
N ASP A 417 3.80 3.01 -7.39
CA ASP A 417 5.21 2.64 -7.43
C ASP A 417 6.07 3.72 -8.12
N LYS A 418 7.01 4.34 -7.41
CA LYS A 418 7.87 5.43 -7.89
C LYS A 418 8.71 5.07 -9.13
N ALA A 419 8.94 3.78 -9.38
CA ALA A 419 9.70 3.30 -10.52
C ALA A 419 8.87 3.17 -11.80
N ALA A 420 7.54 3.15 -11.71
CA ALA A 420 6.67 3.02 -12.88
C ALA A 420 6.57 4.33 -13.68
N ASP A 421 6.50 4.24 -15.00
CA ASP A 421 6.35 5.42 -15.88
C ASP A 421 4.99 6.12 -15.73
N SER A 422 3.96 5.37 -15.30
CA SER A 422 2.63 5.91 -14.99
C SER A 422 2.57 6.72 -13.69
N THR A 423 3.67 6.77 -12.94
CA THR A 423 3.69 7.41 -11.63
C THR A 423 3.69 8.92 -11.75
N ARG A 424 2.72 9.52 -11.07
CA ARG A 424 2.50 10.95 -10.97
C ARG A 424 3.15 11.47 -9.70
N PHE A 425 3.82 12.61 -9.81
CA PHE A 425 4.49 13.32 -8.72
C PHE A 425 3.87 14.70 -8.54
N TRP A 426 3.64 15.14 -7.30
CA TRP A 426 3.08 16.46 -7.03
C TRP A 426 3.51 17.02 -5.68
N PHE A 427 3.63 18.34 -5.60
CA PHE A 427 3.79 19.03 -4.32
C PHE A 427 2.44 19.28 -3.64
N ASP A 428 2.45 19.22 -2.32
CA ASP A 428 1.34 19.63 -1.45
C ASP A 428 1.92 20.43 -0.27
N THR A 429 1.13 21.32 0.33
CA THR A 429 1.54 22.04 1.55
C THR A 429 1.54 21.13 2.78
N ARG A 430 0.92 19.95 2.68
CA ARG A 430 0.96 18.91 3.71
C ARG A 430 2.14 17.98 3.51
N ALA A 431 2.86 17.71 4.60
CA ALA A 431 3.95 16.74 4.59
C ALA A 431 3.43 15.33 4.21
N ASN A 432 4.22 14.59 3.45
CA ASN A 432 3.90 13.22 3.09
C ASN A 432 4.05 12.29 4.32
N LEU A 433 3.13 11.33 4.44
CA LEU A 433 3.05 10.44 5.61
C LEU A 433 4.28 9.54 5.76
N ARG A 434 4.94 9.21 4.64
CA ARG A 434 6.13 8.35 4.66
C ARG A 434 7.29 9.03 5.39
N ARG A 435 7.45 10.34 5.23
CA ARG A 435 8.51 11.08 5.90
C ARG A 435 8.21 11.26 7.39
N GLU A 436 6.96 11.53 7.74
CA GLU A 436 6.48 11.50 9.14
C GLU A 436 6.79 10.14 9.78
N MET A 437 6.61 9.04 9.04
CA MET A 437 6.95 7.71 9.50
C MET A 437 8.46 7.54 9.73
N GLU A 438 9.31 7.95 8.78
CA GLU A 438 10.76 7.87 8.95
C GLU A 438 11.29 8.72 10.12
N ASP A 439 10.68 9.88 10.38
CA ASP A 439 11.02 10.71 11.54
C ASP A 439 10.57 10.04 12.86
N ARG A 440 9.42 9.35 12.85
CA ARG A 440 8.95 8.57 14.01
C ARG A 440 9.76 7.30 14.24
N LYS A 441 10.28 6.64 13.20
CA LYS A 441 11.16 5.46 13.35
C LYS A 441 12.33 5.72 14.29
N ARG A 442 12.86 6.95 14.29
CA ARG A 442 13.99 7.37 15.14
C ARG A 442 13.63 7.54 16.62
N ARG A 443 12.34 7.58 16.96
CA ARG A 443 11.86 7.80 18.34
C ARG A 443 11.74 6.50 19.14
N PHE A 444 11.71 5.34 18.49
CA PHE A 444 11.57 4.05 19.15
C PHE A 444 12.92 3.51 19.59
N ASP A 445 13.02 3.18 20.88
CA ASP A 445 14.24 2.62 21.47
C ASP A 445 14.30 1.10 21.26
N ASP A 446 15.51 0.61 20.97
CA ASP A 446 15.74 -0.80 20.65
C ASP A 446 15.56 -1.73 21.85
N ASN A 447 15.90 -1.25 23.05
CA ASN A 447 15.92 -2.05 24.26
C ASN A 447 14.55 -2.08 24.94
N THR A 448 13.68 -1.11 24.66
CA THR A 448 12.30 -1.06 25.21
C THR A 448 11.26 -1.40 24.15
N ASP A 449 10.97 -0.49 23.22
CA ASP A 449 9.80 -0.56 22.34
C ASP A 449 9.94 -1.69 21.31
N VAL A 450 11.09 -1.73 20.65
CA VAL A 450 11.38 -2.73 19.60
C VAL A 450 11.51 -4.11 20.22
N ARG A 451 12.25 -4.23 21.34
CA ARG A 451 12.39 -5.50 22.08
C ARG A 451 11.04 -6.07 22.49
N LYS A 452 10.18 -5.26 23.11
CA LYS A 452 8.84 -5.69 23.56
C LYS A 452 8.00 -6.18 22.39
N ARG A 453 8.03 -5.45 21.26
CA ARG A 453 7.27 -5.86 20.07
C ARG A 453 7.79 -7.17 19.46
N ILE A 454 9.11 -7.35 19.38
CA ILE A 454 9.69 -8.61 18.92
C ILE A 454 9.33 -9.75 19.87
N GLU A 455 9.36 -9.53 21.19
CA GLU A 455 8.95 -10.52 22.19
C GLU A 455 7.50 -10.97 21.99
N GLU A 456 6.56 -10.03 21.81
CA GLU A 456 5.14 -10.34 21.54
C GLU A 456 4.95 -11.20 20.29
N VAL A 457 5.65 -10.86 19.20
CA VAL A 457 5.57 -11.61 17.94
C VAL A 457 6.20 -12.99 18.09
N THR A 458 7.30 -13.09 18.82
CA THR A 458 8.02 -14.35 19.07
C THR A 458 7.20 -15.28 19.97
N LYS A 459 6.52 -14.75 20.99
CA LYS A 459 5.55 -15.52 21.81
C LYS A 459 4.46 -16.14 20.94
N LYS A 460 3.89 -15.38 19.99
CA LYS A 460 2.88 -15.90 19.05
C LYS A 460 3.45 -16.95 18.10
N LEU A 461 4.68 -16.77 17.65
CA LEU A 461 5.36 -17.68 16.71
C LEU A 461 5.52 -19.10 17.29
N PHE A 462 5.73 -19.20 18.61
CA PHE A 462 5.93 -20.46 19.34
C PHE A 462 4.82 -20.78 20.35
N ALA A 463 3.64 -20.16 20.25
CA ALA A 463 2.54 -20.39 21.20
C ALA A 463 1.96 -21.81 21.14
N ASN A 464 2.01 -22.45 19.97
CA ASN A 464 1.36 -23.74 19.70
C ASN A 464 2.35 -24.92 19.63
N VAL A 465 3.45 -24.85 20.38
CA VAL A 465 4.41 -25.96 20.45
C VAL A 465 3.90 -26.98 21.46
N SER A 466 3.46 -28.15 20.99
CA SER A 466 2.84 -29.20 21.82
C SER A 466 3.87 -30.08 22.54
N MET A 467 5.10 -30.14 22.01
CA MET A 467 6.18 -30.96 22.55
C MET A 467 6.66 -30.49 23.93
N PHE A 468 6.55 -29.19 24.23
CA PHE A 468 7.05 -28.58 25.46
C PHE A 468 5.88 -28.18 26.37
N GLU A 469 6.05 -28.40 27.67
CA GLU A 469 5.07 -28.05 28.70
C GLU A 469 5.16 -26.56 29.09
N GLY A 470 6.24 -25.88 28.71
CA GLY A 470 6.37 -24.43 28.87
C GLY A 470 7.31 -23.81 27.85
N VAL A 471 6.92 -22.64 27.34
CA VAL A 471 7.71 -21.81 26.42
C VAL A 471 8.04 -20.48 27.10
N HIS A 472 9.33 -20.18 27.18
CA HIS A 472 9.87 -19.02 27.91
C HIS A 472 10.59 -18.10 26.93
N VAL A 473 9.98 -16.96 26.60
CA VAL A 473 10.51 -16.00 25.62
C VAL A 473 11.19 -14.85 26.33
N PHE A 474 12.50 -14.71 26.13
CA PHE A 474 13.36 -13.68 26.74
C PHE A 474 13.35 -13.67 28.27
N THR A 475 12.96 -14.80 28.87
CA THR A 475 12.86 -15.00 30.31
C THR A 475 14.25 -15.20 30.91
N ALA A 476 14.53 -14.59 32.06
CA ALA A 476 15.81 -14.79 32.75
C ALA A 476 15.90 -16.21 33.32
N HIS A 477 17.12 -16.73 33.47
CA HIS A 477 17.35 -18.08 33.99
C HIS A 477 16.83 -18.31 35.42
N ALA A 478 16.62 -17.24 36.19
CA ALA A 478 16.00 -17.28 37.52
C ALA A 478 14.49 -17.53 37.51
N ASP A 479 13.82 -17.18 36.40
CA ASP A 479 12.36 -17.25 36.27
C ASP A 479 11.91 -18.47 35.44
N VAL A 480 12.85 -19.23 34.87
CA VAL A 480 12.56 -20.50 34.20
C VAL A 480 12.59 -21.63 35.23
N PRO A 481 11.45 -22.26 35.55
CA PRO A 481 11.37 -23.24 36.64
C PRO A 481 12.32 -24.42 36.46
N ASP A 482 12.78 -24.97 37.59
CA ASP A 482 13.69 -26.12 37.65
C ASP A 482 12.94 -27.38 38.12
N ASP A 483 11.96 -27.79 37.34
CA ASP A 483 11.06 -28.92 37.60
C ASP A 483 11.17 -30.03 36.53
N SER A 484 10.26 -31.01 36.57
CA SER A 484 10.26 -32.15 35.62
C SER A 484 9.71 -31.81 34.24
N ALA A 485 9.10 -30.64 34.05
CA ALA A 485 8.46 -30.26 32.79
C ALA A 485 9.50 -29.99 31.69
N LEU A 486 9.24 -30.39 30.44
CA LEU A 486 10.14 -30.06 29.32
C LEU A 486 9.91 -28.61 28.89
N ARG A 487 10.99 -27.79 28.84
CA ARG A 487 10.89 -26.34 28.65
C ARG A 487 11.69 -25.87 27.43
N LEU A 488 11.03 -25.06 26.59
CA LEU A 488 11.65 -24.34 25.49
C LEU A 488 12.01 -22.92 25.96
N VAL A 489 13.25 -22.52 25.78
CA VAL A 489 13.73 -21.17 26.13
C VAL A 489 14.16 -20.44 24.86
N ILE A 490 13.46 -19.36 24.52
CA ILE A 490 13.86 -18.49 23.42
C ILE A 490 14.76 -17.40 23.99
N LEU A 491 16.02 -17.43 23.57
CA LEU A 491 17.07 -16.55 24.06
C LEU A 491 16.80 -15.08 23.68
N PRO A 492 17.23 -14.13 24.54
CA PRO A 492 17.09 -12.71 24.26
C PRO A 492 17.94 -12.26 23.06
N LEU A 493 17.65 -11.07 22.53
CA LEU A 493 18.28 -10.57 21.29
C LEU A 493 19.79 -10.38 21.40
N GLU A 494 20.31 -10.19 22.60
CA GLU A 494 21.74 -10.05 22.89
C GLU A 494 22.48 -11.40 22.82
N ALA A 495 21.74 -12.51 22.93
CA ALA A 495 22.22 -13.89 22.90
C ALA A 495 21.96 -14.54 21.53
N SER A 496 22.27 -13.81 20.46
CA SER A 496 22.13 -14.26 19.08
C SER A 496 23.20 -15.30 18.71
N TYR A 497 22.88 -16.12 17.71
CA TYR A 497 23.75 -17.17 17.20
C TYR A 497 24.26 -16.83 15.79
N ALA A 498 25.54 -17.11 15.58
CA ALA A 498 26.19 -17.14 14.27
C ALA A 498 27.14 -18.35 14.24
N LYS A 499 27.18 -19.08 13.11
CA LYS A 499 28.00 -20.30 12.99
C LYS A 499 29.49 -20.05 13.23
N ASP A 500 30.00 -18.90 12.78
CA ASP A 500 31.40 -18.51 12.92
C ASP A 500 31.71 -17.78 14.24
N SER A 501 30.68 -17.48 15.05
CA SER A 501 30.81 -16.73 16.32
C SER A 501 29.64 -17.06 17.26
N SER A 502 29.57 -18.30 17.73
CA SER A 502 28.47 -18.85 18.53
C SER A 502 28.49 -18.46 20.01
N ARG A 503 29.57 -17.83 20.48
CA ARG A 503 29.86 -17.56 21.89
C ARG A 503 28.73 -16.84 22.64
N LEU A 504 28.08 -15.85 22.01
CA LEU A 504 27.00 -15.07 22.65
C LEU A 504 25.84 -15.97 23.07
N ALA A 505 25.33 -16.81 22.17
CA ALA A 505 24.27 -17.74 22.50
C ALA A 505 24.76 -18.89 23.41
N GLU A 506 25.94 -19.45 23.15
CA GLU A 506 26.48 -20.56 23.95
C GLU A 506 26.74 -20.19 25.41
N ASP A 507 27.34 -19.02 25.69
CA ASP A 507 27.60 -18.57 27.06
C ASP A 507 26.28 -18.37 27.84
N HIS A 508 25.24 -17.89 27.15
CA HIS A 508 23.88 -17.84 27.71
C HIS A 508 23.33 -19.24 28.02
N VAL A 509 23.36 -20.17 27.06
CA VAL A 509 22.91 -21.57 27.28
C VAL A 509 23.64 -22.18 28.48
N GLN A 510 24.96 -22.03 28.58
CA GLN A 510 25.76 -22.54 29.69
C GLN A 510 25.36 -21.94 31.04
N THR A 511 24.97 -20.66 31.07
CA THR A 511 24.46 -20.01 32.27
C THR A 511 23.15 -20.63 32.72
N PHE A 512 22.22 -20.90 31.79
CA PHE A 512 20.97 -21.59 32.11
C PHE A 512 21.22 -22.99 32.66
N LEU A 513 22.15 -23.76 32.07
CA LEU A 513 22.45 -25.13 32.51
C LEU A 513 23.05 -25.19 33.92
N ARG A 514 23.75 -24.13 34.36
CA ARG A 514 24.43 -24.10 35.65
C ARG A 514 23.61 -23.43 36.76
N SER A 515 22.78 -22.46 36.42
CA SER A 515 22.20 -21.54 37.40
C SER A 515 20.68 -21.37 37.25
N HIS A 516 19.99 -21.38 38.38
CA HIS A 516 18.59 -20.99 38.56
C HIS A 516 18.54 -19.90 39.65
N GLY A 517 18.61 -18.64 39.23
CA GLY A 517 18.84 -17.53 40.14
C GLY A 517 20.16 -17.69 40.89
N GLY A 518 20.10 -17.59 42.23
CA GLY A 518 21.26 -17.82 43.09
C GLY A 518 21.57 -19.29 43.40
N GLN A 519 20.78 -20.25 42.90
CA GLN A 519 20.94 -21.68 43.17
C GLN A 519 21.53 -22.41 41.94
N PRO A 520 22.24 -23.53 42.12
CA PRO A 520 22.59 -24.42 41.03
C PRO A 520 21.33 -24.96 40.34
N ARG A 521 21.35 -25.09 39.02
CA ARG A 521 20.27 -25.76 38.28
C ARG A 521 20.42 -27.28 38.38
N HIS A 522 19.36 -27.96 38.78
CA HIS A 522 19.35 -29.41 38.95
C HIS A 522 18.76 -30.15 37.74
N ARG A 523 17.74 -29.63 37.06
CA ARG A 523 17.04 -30.31 35.95
C ARG A 523 17.47 -29.77 34.59
N ALA A 524 18.78 -29.65 34.39
CA ALA A 524 19.37 -29.05 33.19
C ALA A 524 19.00 -29.79 31.89
N ASN A 525 18.76 -31.10 31.94
CA ASN A 525 18.35 -31.89 30.76
C ASN A 525 16.91 -31.62 30.31
N ARG A 526 16.17 -30.73 30.99
CA ARG A 526 14.82 -30.30 30.63
C ARG A 526 14.76 -29.03 29.78
N LEU A 527 15.90 -28.46 29.41
CA LEU A 527 15.97 -27.21 28.65
C LEU A 527 16.42 -27.45 27.21
N VAL A 528 15.67 -26.86 26.28
CA VAL A 528 16.03 -26.73 24.85
C VAL A 528 15.91 -25.25 24.48
N PHE A 529 16.79 -24.74 23.62
CA PHE A 529 16.91 -23.31 23.38
C PHE A 529 16.68 -22.93 21.92
N VAL A 530 16.14 -21.74 21.67
CA VAL A 530 16.09 -21.14 20.33
C VAL A 530 16.74 -19.76 20.36
N ALA A 531 17.63 -19.49 19.41
CA ALA A 531 18.36 -18.23 19.29
C ALA A 531 18.01 -17.49 17.99
N ALA A 532 18.11 -16.16 18.05
CA ALA A 532 18.04 -15.30 16.89
C ALA A 532 19.30 -15.44 16.01
N ASP A 533 19.14 -15.43 14.69
CA ASP A 533 20.23 -15.35 13.74
C ASP A 533 20.81 -13.93 13.70
N GLN A 534 22.12 -13.83 13.98
CA GLN A 534 22.81 -12.54 14.07
C GLN A 534 22.77 -11.72 12.77
N ALA A 535 22.79 -12.37 11.60
CA ALA A 535 22.79 -11.67 10.31
C ALA A 535 21.41 -11.07 9.98
N VAL A 536 20.32 -11.69 10.46
CA VAL A 536 18.94 -11.25 10.20
C VAL A 536 18.45 -10.25 11.25
N LEU A 537 19.05 -10.24 12.45
CA LEU A 537 18.60 -9.43 13.58
C LEU A 537 18.47 -7.92 13.27
N GLY A 538 19.41 -7.35 12.50
CA GLY A 538 19.36 -5.93 12.10
C GLY A 538 18.13 -5.61 11.25
N ARG A 539 17.78 -6.50 10.31
CA ARG A 539 16.58 -6.37 9.47
C ARG A 539 15.31 -6.48 10.31
N LEU A 540 15.25 -7.44 11.24
CA LEU A 540 14.11 -7.60 12.15
C LEU A 540 13.85 -6.33 12.96
N ARG A 541 14.90 -5.69 13.50
CA ARG A 541 14.79 -4.41 14.22
C ARG A 541 14.22 -3.31 13.32
N ASP A 542 14.74 -3.14 12.11
CA ASP A 542 14.30 -2.07 11.20
C ASP A 542 12.83 -2.23 10.74
N VAL A 543 12.42 -3.45 10.36
CA VAL A 543 11.01 -3.68 9.98
C VAL A 543 10.07 -3.50 11.18
N THR A 544 10.52 -3.84 12.39
CA THR A 544 9.75 -3.62 13.62
C THR A 544 9.58 -2.12 13.91
N ARG A 545 10.66 -1.32 13.79
CA ARG A 545 10.56 0.15 13.93
C ARG A 545 9.61 0.75 12.91
N THR A 546 9.68 0.28 11.67
CA THR A 546 8.78 0.73 10.59
C THR A 546 7.32 0.44 10.92
N ALA A 547 7.02 -0.76 11.43
CA ALA A 547 5.67 -1.12 11.85
C ALA A 547 5.19 -0.29 13.05
N LEU A 548 6.04 -0.04 14.05
CA LEU A 548 5.72 0.79 15.21
C LEU A 548 5.47 2.25 14.80
N ALA A 549 6.27 2.80 13.88
CA ALA A 549 6.11 4.16 13.39
C ALA A 549 4.80 4.36 12.62
N TRP A 550 4.45 3.44 11.72
CA TRP A 550 3.16 3.49 11.03
C TRP A 550 1.97 3.32 12.00
N ALA A 551 2.06 2.39 12.94
CA ALA A 551 1.02 2.21 13.97
C ALA A 551 0.83 3.48 14.81
N SER A 552 1.93 4.15 15.19
CA SER A 552 1.90 5.43 15.90
C SER A 552 1.22 6.55 15.10
N ILE A 553 1.42 6.62 13.78
CA ILE A 553 0.71 7.60 12.94
C ILE A 553 -0.79 7.34 12.97
N VAL A 554 -1.21 6.09 12.79
CA VAL A 554 -2.64 5.73 12.82
C VAL A 554 -3.25 6.05 14.18
N ASP A 555 -2.57 5.71 15.28
CA ASP A 555 -3.03 5.99 16.65
C ASP A 555 -3.18 7.50 16.92
N ASP A 556 -2.23 8.32 16.47
CA ASP A 556 -2.31 9.78 16.63
C ASP A 556 -3.43 10.39 15.78
N VAL A 557 -3.73 9.82 14.61
CA VAL A 557 -4.85 10.26 13.76
C VAL A 557 -6.18 9.89 14.41
N GLU A 558 -6.31 8.66 14.91
CA GLU A 558 -7.51 8.20 15.64
C GLU A 558 -7.72 8.97 16.95
N SER A 559 -6.63 9.38 17.60
CA SER A 559 -6.63 10.20 18.82
C SER A 559 -6.75 11.71 18.58
N ASN A 560 -6.95 12.17 17.33
CA ASN A 560 -7.00 13.59 16.93
C ASN A 560 -5.75 14.41 17.33
N ARG A 561 -4.59 13.78 17.51
CA ARG A 561 -3.29 14.45 17.71
C ARG A 561 -2.63 14.82 16.38
N LEU A 562 -2.97 14.10 15.30
CA LEU A 562 -2.49 14.37 13.95
C LEU A 562 -3.68 14.54 13.01
N ASN A 563 -3.88 15.76 12.52
CA ASN A 563 -4.95 16.07 11.57
C ASN A 563 -4.48 15.84 10.12
N ILE A 564 -5.04 14.83 9.48
CA ILE A 564 -4.82 14.51 8.06
C ILE A 564 -6.17 14.31 7.35
N ASP A 565 -6.18 14.36 6.02
CA ASP A 565 -7.40 14.08 5.27
C ASP A 565 -7.76 12.58 5.22
N LYS A 566 -8.96 12.28 4.71
CA LYS A 566 -9.47 10.92 4.60
C LYS A 566 -8.62 10.02 3.69
N ALA A 567 -8.00 10.58 2.65
CA ALA A 567 -7.18 9.82 1.71
C ALA A 567 -5.85 9.42 2.37
N GLN A 568 -5.18 10.37 3.01
CA GLN A 568 -3.99 10.16 3.83
C GLN A 568 -4.28 9.17 4.96
N HIS A 569 -5.41 9.30 5.67
CA HIS A 569 -5.78 8.34 6.72
C HIS A 569 -5.96 6.91 6.18
N THR A 570 -6.62 6.76 5.04
CA THR A 570 -6.76 5.45 4.37
C THR A 570 -5.40 4.88 3.98
N GLN A 571 -4.51 5.73 3.45
CA GLN A 571 -3.14 5.34 3.09
C GLN A 571 -2.33 4.94 4.33
N ALA A 572 -2.38 5.69 5.42
CA ALA A 572 -1.69 5.37 6.68
C ALA A 572 -2.12 4.00 7.22
N LYS A 573 -3.43 3.70 7.21
CA LYS A 573 -3.95 2.40 7.64
C LYS A 573 -3.46 1.25 6.76
N LYS A 574 -3.43 1.45 5.44
CA LYS A 574 -2.91 0.46 4.49
C LYS A 574 -1.42 0.17 4.72
N GLU A 575 -0.61 1.22 4.87
CA GLU A 575 0.83 1.08 5.12
C GLU A 575 1.10 0.45 6.50
N ALA A 576 0.34 0.82 7.53
CA ALA A 576 0.44 0.20 8.86
C ALA A 576 0.13 -1.30 8.83
N ALA A 577 -0.93 -1.71 8.13
CA ALA A 577 -1.27 -3.11 7.96
C ALA A 577 -0.17 -3.87 7.19
N ALA A 578 0.32 -3.31 6.08
CA ALA A 578 1.38 -3.92 5.28
C ALA A 578 2.69 -4.08 6.09
N ALA A 579 3.10 -3.05 6.84
CA ALA A 579 4.29 -3.10 7.69
C ALA A 579 4.12 -4.12 8.83
N ALA A 580 2.94 -4.22 9.44
CA ALA A 580 2.65 -5.17 10.51
C ALA A 580 2.76 -6.63 10.05
N GLU A 581 2.33 -6.95 8.82
CA GLU A 581 2.42 -8.31 8.23
C GLU A 581 3.85 -8.77 7.95
N VAL A 582 4.80 -7.84 7.79
CA VAL A 582 6.20 -8.17 7.53
C VAL A 582 6.92 -8.65 8.81
N VAL A 583 6.53 -8.14 9.98
CA VAL A 583 7.23 -8.42 11.25
C VAL A 583 7.22 -9.92 11.62
N PRO A 584 6.09 -10.65 11.57
CA PRO A 584 6.07 -12.09 11.86
C PRO A 584 6.95 -12.91 10.91
N ARG A 585 7.02 -12.52 9.63
CA ARG A 585 7.85 -13.20 8.62
C ARG A 585 9.32 -12.99 8.91
N ALA A 586 9.73 -11.75 9.18
CA ALA A 586 11.10 -11.44 9.58
C ALA A 586 11.50 -12.10 10.91
N ALA A 587 10.58 -12.17 11.87
CA ALA A 587 10.82 -12.84 13.16
C ALA A 587 11.05 -14.34 12.95
N ARG A 588 10.27 -14.99 12.08
CA ARG A 588 10.47 -16.39 11.71
C ARG A 588 11.80 -16.64 11.00
N GLU A 589 12.20 -15.77 10.09
CA GLU A 589 13.51 -15.85 9.43
C GLU A 589 14.68 -15.68 10.42
N CYS A 590 14.45 -14.93 11.50
CA CYS A 590 15.44 -14.63 12.52
C CYS A 590 15.55 -15.73 13.59
N PHE A 591 14.44 -16.15 14.22
CA PHE A 591 14.44 -17.18 15.27
C PHE A 591 14.42 -18.60 14.70
N LYS A 592 15.55 -19.02 14.14
CA LYS A 592 15.69 -20.30 13.43
C LYS A 592 16.75 -21.26 13.98
N TRP A 593 17.53 -20.85 14.98
CA TRP A 593 18.62 -21.66 15.50
C TRP A 593 18.17 -22.40 16.76
N LEU A 594 17.94 -23.70 16.64
CA LEU A 594 17.74 -24.60 17.78
C LEU A 594 19.09 -24.95 18.39
N LEU A 595 19.26 -24.66 19.67
CA LEU A 595 20.46 -24.96 20.42
C LEU A 595 20.13 -26.02 21.47
N CYS A 596 20.75 -27.19 21.31
CA CYS A 596 20.53 -28.36 22.13
C CYS A 596 21.79 -28.66 22.97
N PRO A 597 21.72 -28.54 24.30
CA PRO A 597 22.78 -29.00 25.18
C PRO A 597 22.97 -30.52 25.07
N ALA A 598 24.21 -30.94 24.90
CA ALA A 598 24.60 -32.35 24.81
C ALA A 598 25.86 -32.62 25.66
N GLN A 599 26.01 -33.86 26.09
CA GLN A 599 27.19 -34.33 26.80
C GLN A 599 27.37 -35.82 26.52
N ASP A 600 28.37 -36.20 25.71
CA ASP A 600 28.61 -37.61 25.40
C ASP A 600 29.40 -38.32 26.50
N ASP A 601 30.37 -37.62 27.10
CA ASP A 601 31.20 -38.14 28.18
C ASP A 601 30.67 -37.65 29.55
N PRO A 602 30.20 -38.55 30.44
CA PRO A 602 29.75 -38.22 31.79
C PRO A 602 30.78 -37.47 32.65
N THR A 603 32.07 -37.57 32.30
CA THR A 603 33.18 -36.93 33.03
C THR A 603 33.55 -35.54 32.50
N ALA A 604 32.95 -35.10 31.38
CA ALA A 604 33.23 -33.80 30.80
C ALA A 604 32.84 -32.63 31.73
N THR A 605 33.72 -31.64 31.87
CA THR A 605 33.50 -30.47 32.75
C THR A 605 32.58 -29.39 32.15
N LYS A 606 32.28 -29.47 30.85
CA LYS A 606 31.40 -28.53 30.15
C LYS A 606 30.59 -29.28 29.09
N ALA A 607 29.28 -29.04 29.05
CA ALA A 607 28.41 -29.53 28.00
C ALA A 607 28.73 -28.85 26.66
N THR A 608 28.55 -29.56 25.56
CA THR A 608 28.54 -28.98 24.22
C THR A 608 27.16 -28.41 23.90
N VAL A 609 27.11 -27.49 22.94
CA VAL A 609 25.85 -26.93 22.44
C VAL A 609 25.78 -27.24 20.96
N GLU A 610 24.90 -28.16 20.59
CA GLU A 610 24.66 -28.52 19.20
C GLU A 610 23.65 -27.55 18.59
N ALA A 611 23.91 -27.09 17.38
CA ALA A 611 23.07 -26.11 16.70
C ALA A 611 22.42 -26.71 15.44
N PHE A 612 21.10 -26.58 15.36
CA PHE A 612 20.29 -27.03 14.23
C PHE A 612 19.48 -25.85 13.68
N SER A 613 19.30 -25.79 12.35
CA SER A 613 18.55 -24.70 11.71
C SER A 613 17.16 -25.15 11.27
N PHE A 614 16.15 -24.31 11.49
CA PHE A 614 14.79 -24.51 10.96
C PHE A 614 14.69 -24.14 9.49
N ASN A 615 13.78 -24.80 8.77
CA ASN A 615 13.34 -24.32 7.47
C ASN A 615 12.35 -23.15 7.65
N THR A 616 12.70 -21.98 7.17
CA THR A 616 11.87 -20.77 7.30
C THR A 616 10.92 -20.56 6.13
N SER A 617 11.00 -21.39 5.08
CA SER A 617 10.21 -21.27 3.84
C SER A 617 8.90 -22.06 3.85
N SER A 618 8.79 -23.14 4.64
CA SER A 618 7.62 -24.03 4.69
C SER A 618 7.24 -24.43 6.11
N GLY A 619 5.98 -24.83 6.34
CA GLY A 619 5.48 -25.25 7.66
C GLY A 619 5.22 -24.08 8.63
N THR A 620 5.05 -24.34 9.92
CA THR A 620 5.03 -23.32 10.99
C THR A 620 6.35 -23.41 11.80
N ALA A 621 6.75 -22.35 12.51
CA ALA A 621 7.97 -22.40 13.33
C ALA A 621 7.88 -23.46 14.43
N ALA A 622 6.71 -23.60 15.06
CA ALA A 622 6.43 -24.66 16.02
C ALA A 622 6.55 -26.06 15.40
N GLY A 623 5.99 -26.26 14.20
CA GLY A 623 6.06 -27.55 13.50
C GLY A 623 7.49 -27.90 13.08
N GLU A 624 8.27 -26.94 12.59
CA GLU A 624 9.67 -27.15 12.24
C GLU A 624 10.54 -27.45 13.45
N LEU A 625 10.30 -26.78 14.58
CA LEU A 625 10.96 -27.10 15.86
C LEU A 625 10.68 -28.55 16.27
N GLU A 626 9.42 -28.98 16.28
CA GLU A 626 9.07 -30.36 16.66
C GLU A 626 9.65 -31.38 15.68
N ARG A 627 9.64 -31.08 14.38
CA ARG A 627 10.24 -31.92 13.33
C ARG A 627 11.74 -32.11 13.56
N VAL A 628 12.48 -31.02 13.73
CA VAL A 628 13.94 -31.07 13.98
C VAL A 628 14.25 -31.80 15.28
N CYS A 629 13.48 -31.59 16.35
CA CYS A 629 13.64 -32.33 17.60
C CYS A 629 13.45 -33.84 17.44
N LYS A 630 12.47 -34.27 16.62
CA LYS A 630 12.20 -35.70 16.37
C LYS A 630 13.23 -36.35 15.46
N GLU A 631 13.54 -35.72 14.33
CA GLU A 631 14.47 -36.28 13.32
C GLU A 631 15.89 -36.44 13.86
N ASN A 632 16.31 -35.56 14.77
CA ASN A 632 17.64 -35.62 15.39
C ASN A 632 17.61 -36.24 16.79
N GLU A 633 16.50 -36.88 17.19
CA GLU A 633 16.31 -37.53 18.49
C GLU A 633 16.65 -36.65 19.72
N LEU A 634 16.51 -35.33 19.59
CA LEU A 634 16.83 -34.35 20.65
C LEU A 634 15.81 -34.39 21.80
N VAL A 635 14.58 -34.83 21.49
CA VAL A 635 13.51 -35.10 22.44
C VAL A 635 12.83 -36.40 22.02
N ILE A 636 12.79 -37.36 22.93
CA ILE A 636 12.25 -38.69 22.67
C ILE A 636 10.78 -38.74 23.07
N ASP A 637 9.87 -38.87 22.11
CA ASP A 637 8.41 -38.97 22.32
C ASP A 637 7.91 -40.41 22.42
N ALA A 638 8.66 -41.39 21.92
CA ALA A 638 8.45 -42.81 22.09
C ALA A 638 9.80 -43.52 22.27
N TRP A 639 9.91 -44.42 23.25
CA TRP A 639 11.18 -45.08 23.57
C TRP A 639 11.04 -46.59 23.65
N SER A 640 12.01 -47.30 23.06
CA SER A 640 11.99 -48.77 22.97
C SER A 640 12.64 -49.40 24.22
N PRO A 641 12.09 -50.54 24.72
CA PRO A 641 12.68 -51.28 25.84
C PRO A 641 14.16 -51.63 25.66
N ILE A 642 14.61 -51.84 24.40
CA ILE A 642 16.00 -52.20 24.12
C ILE A 642 16.97 -51.03 24.37
N HIS A 643 16.54 -49.79 24.11
CA HIS A 643 17.33 -48.60 24.40
C HIS A 643 17.41 -48.35 25.91
N LEU A 644 16.28 -48.53 26.63
CA LEU A 644 16.27 -48.50 28.09
C LEU A 644 17.22 -49.54 28.68
N ARG A 645 17.11 -50.81 28.26
CA ARG A 645 18.03 -51.87 28.69
C ARG A 645 19.49 -51.50 28.45
N SER A 646 19.81 -50.95 27.29
CA SER A 646 21.19 -50.58 26.93
C SER A 646 21.75 -49.54 27.91
N LYS A 647 20.97 -48.51 28.25
CA LYS A 647 21.37 -47.48 29.23
C LYS A 647 21.43 -48.02 30.66
N LEU A 648 20.50 -48.90 31.05
CA LEU A 648 20.54 -49.58 32.35
C LEU A 648 21.81 -50.42 32.51
N LYS A 649 22.16 -51.20 31.48
CA LYS A 649 23.38 -52.02 31.46
C LYS A 649 24.66 -51.18 31.47
N GLU A 650 24.67 -50.07 30.75
CA GLU A 650 25.82 -49.18 30.64
C GLU A 650 26.12 -48.46 31.97
N LEU A 651 25.08 -47.96 32.65
CA LEU A 651 25.25 -46.97 33.73
C LEU A 651 24.84 -47.47 35.12
N TYR A 652 23.90 -48.40 35.23
CA TYR A 652 23.27 -48.75 36.52
C TYR A 652 23.57 -50.17 36.98
N TRP A 653 23.44 -51.17 36.09
CA TRP A 653 23.70 -52.56 36.44
C TRP A 653 25.20 -52.81 36.56
N LYS A 654 25.63 -53.20 37.76
CA LYS A 654 27.02 -53.54 38.09
C LYS A 654 27.05 -54.92 38.74
N ALA A 655 28.24 -55.50 38.86
CA ALA A 655 28.41 -56.86 39.41
C ALA A 655 27.83 -57.02 40.82
N ASP A 656 27.83 -55.95 41.62
CA ASP A 656 27.29 -55.85 42.97
C ASP A 656 25.86 -55.29 43.03
N ARG A 657 25.32 -54.80 41.91
CA ARG A 657 24.01 -54.15 41.82
C ARG A 657 23.25 -54.59 40.56
N GLY A 658 22.47 -55.66 40.71
CA GLY A 658 21.67 -56.26 39.62
C GLY A 658 20.30 -55.62 39.35
N HIS A 659 19.91 -54.57 40.06
CA HIS A 659 18.62 -53.90 39.90
C HIS A 659 18.72 -52.39 40.18
N VAL A 660 17.78 -51.61 39.64
CA VAL A 660 17.68 -50.16 39.86
C VAL A 660 16.24 -49.70 39.96
N ASP A 661 15.98 -48.65 40.75
CA ASP A 661 14.68 -47.99 40.81
C ASP A 661 14.42 -47.19 39.52
N ALA A 662 13.27 -47.43 38.87
CA ALA A 662 12.83 -46.70 37.68
C ALA A 662 12.68 -45.19 37.96
N GLN A 663 12.27 -44.80 39.17
CA GLN A 663 12.16 -43.41 39.58
C GLN A 663 13.54 -42.75 39.68
N LEU A 664 14.57 -43.48 40.14
CA LEU A 664 15.95 -42.99 40.14
C LEU A 664 16.43 -42.75 38.71
N PHE A 665 16.18 -43.69 37.79
CA PHE A 665 16.51 -43.51 36.37
C PHE A 665 15.80 -42.29 35.77
N TRP A 666 14.52 -42.12 36.06
CA TRP A 666 13.75 -40.95 35.64
C TRP A 666 14.40 -39.67 36.18
N ASP A 667 14.62 -39.58 37.49
CA ASP A 667 15.20 -38.40 38.12
C ASP A 667 16.57 -38.03 37.55
N ASP A 668 17.43 -39.01 37.32
CA ASP A 668 18.74 -38.80 36.73
C ASP A 668 18.63 -38.37 35.25
N SER A 669 17.66 -38.90 34.50
CA SER A 669 17.39 -38.47 33.12
C SER A 669 16.95 -37.01 33.01
N LEU A 670 16.35 -36.44 34.07
CA LEU A 670 16.02 -35.01 34.11
C LEU A 670 17.26 -34.13 34.39
N LYS A 671 18.27 -34.67 35.08
CA LYS A 671 19.45 -33.93 35.55
C LYS A 671 20.59 -33.95 34.54
N TYR A 672 20.96 -35.13 34.07
CA TYR A 672 22.21 -35.36 33.36
C TYR A 672 22.02 -35.36 31.85
N LEU A 673 22.84 -34.56 31.15
CA LEU A 673 22.76 -34.37 29.70
C LEU A 673 23.21 -35.59 28.87
N TYR A 674 23.96 -36.51 29.47
CA TYR A 674 24.36 -37.79 28.83
C TYR A 674 23.27 -38.86 28.87
N LEU A 675 22.16 -38.60 29.57
CA LEU A 675 20.97 -39.44 29.56
C LEU A 675 19.94 -38.91 28.56
N PRO A 676 19.11 -39.79 27.98
CA PRO A 676 18.13 -39.40 26.97
C PRO A 676 17.12 -38.37 27.51
N ARG A 677 16.81 -37.36 26.69
CA ARG A 677 15.79 -36.36 26.99
C ARG A 677 14.40 -36.89 26.60
N LEU A 678 13.76 -37.60 27.52
CA LEU A 678 12.40 -38.11 27.31
C LEU A 678 11.38 -36.97 27.39
N ARG A 679 10.36 -36.96 26.54
CA ARG A 679 9.32 -35.90 26.53
C ARG A 679 8.62 -35.78 27.88
N SER A 680 8.14 -36.90 28.42
CA SER A 680 7.43 -36.98 29.70
C SER A 680 7.72 -38.31 30.40
N HIS A 681 7.30 -38.43 31.66
CA HIS A 681 7.41 -39.67 32.43
C HIS A 681 6.68 -40.84 31.76
N ASP A 682 5.57 -40.55 31.05
CA ASP A 682 4.78 -41.57 30.34
C ASP A 682 5.59 -42.30 29.26
N VAL A 683 6.59 -41.64 28.67
CA VAL A 683 7.48 -42.26 27.68
C VAL A 683 8.31 -43.38 28.33
N LEU A 684 8.85 -43.12 29.52
CA LEU A 684 9.56 -44.14 30.30
C LEU A 684 8.61 -45.25 30.75
N ALA A 685 7.44 -44.89 31.29
CA ALA A 685 6.44 -45.85 31.74
C ALA A 685 5.93 -46.75 30.60
N ALA A 686 5.78 -46.22 29.38
CA ALA A 686 5.45 -47.00 28.19
C ALA A 686 6.58 -47.97 27.80
N ALA A 687 7.83 -47.52 27.82
CA ALA A 687 8.99 -48.37 27.56
C ALA A 687 9.12 -49.51 28.60
N ILE A 688 8.87 -49.22 29.88
CA ILE A 688 8.86 -50.23 30.95
C ILE A 688 7.74 -51.25 30.73
N ARG A 689 6.51 -50.80 30.45
CA ARG A 689 5.36 -51.70 30.16
C ARG A 689 5.63 -52.65 28.99
N ALA A 690 6.14 -52.10 27.89
CA ALA A 690 6.48 -52.90 26.72
C ALA A 690 7.62 -53.89 27.03
N GLY A 691 8.61 -53.47 27.81
CA GLY A 691 9.76 -54.29 28.17
C GLY A 691 9.44 -55.43 29.15
N ALA A 692 8.61 -55.17 30.16
CA ALA A 692 8.25 -56.14 31.22
C ALA A 692 7.51 -57.38 30.69
N SER A 693 6.88 -57.26 29.51
CA SER A 693 6.20 -58.37 28.84
C SER A 693 7.15 -59.34 28.15
N SER A 694 8.44 -59.00 28.01
CA SER A 694 9.48 -59.84 27.42
C SER A 694 10.53 -60.22 28.46
N ARG A 695 11.21 -61.35 28.22
CA ARG A 695 12.34 -61.82 29.02
C ARG A 695 13.68 -61.25 28.55
N ASP A 696 13.71 -60.59 27.40
CA ASP A 696 14.94 -60.11 26.77
C ASP A 696 15.45 -58.79 27.39
N PHE A 697 14.57 -58.03 28.05
CA PHE A 697 14.86 -56.65 28.44
C PHE A 697 15.22 -56.46 29.91
N PHE A 698 14.31 -56.80 30.83
CA PHE A 698 14.51 -56.70 32.28
C PHE A 698 13.36 -57.42 33.01
N GLY A 699 13.62 -57.86 34.25
CA GLY A 699 12.57 -58.22 35.21
C GLY A 699 12.04 -56.99 35.94
N VAL A 700 10.84 -57.08 36.51
CA VAL A 700 10.24 -56.02 37.32
C VAL A 700 9.86 -56.52 38.72
N ALA A 701 9.98 -55.66 39.73
CA ALA A 701 9.51 -55.92 41.10
C ALA A 701 9.09 -54.61 41.78
N TYR A 702 8.27 -54.67 42.83
CA TYR A 702 7.85 -53.48 43.60
C TYR A 702 8.85 -53.10 44.70
N GLY A 703 9.69 -54.05 45.13
CA GLY A 703 10.65 -53.84 46.19
C GLY A 703 11.68 -54.96 46.29
N PHE A 704 12.76 -54.70 47.02
CA PHE A 704 13.81 -55.68 47.32
C PHE A 704 14.17 -55.58 48.80
N ALA A 705 13.85 -56.62 49.57
CA ALA A 705 14.11 -56.72 51.01
C ALA A 705 14.55 -58.15 51.35
N ASP A 706 15.52 -58.28 52.26
CA ASP A 706 16.03 -59.57 52.76
C ASP A 706 16.40 -60.59 51.64
N GLY A 707 16.94 -60.10 50.53
CA GLY A 707 17.33 -60.93 49.38
C GLY A 707 16.17 -61.41 48.50
N LYS A 708 14.95 -60.90 48.72
CA LYS A 708 13.74 -61.27 47.96
C LYS A 708 13.20 -60.07 47.19
N TYR A 709 12.79 -60.32 45.96
CA TYR A 709 12.04 -59.37 45.13
C TYR A 709 10.54 -59.51 45.38
N GLU A 710 9.94 -58.46 45.89
CA GLU A 710 8.50 -58.38 46.15
C GLU A 710 7.73 -58.11 44.87
N GLY A 711 6.71 -58.93 44.58
CA GLY A 711 5.92 -58.82 43.36
C GLY A 711 6.71 -59.03 42.06
N PHE A 712 7.77 -59.84 42.11
CA PHE A 712 8.63 -60.17 40.97
C PHE A 712 7.84 -60.69 39.75
N GLN A 713 8.13 -60.14 38.57
CA GLN A 713 7.61 -60.59 37.28
C GLN A 713 8.72 -60.60 36.23
N PHE A 714 8.70 -61.62 35.37
CA PHE A 714 9.66 -61.75 34.27
C PHE A 714 9.00 -62.42 33.06
N GLY A 715 8.72 -61.65 32.01
CA GLY A 715 8.02 -62.13 30.81
C GLY A 715 6.53 -62.44 31.01
N LYS A 716 5.91 -61.90 32.06
CA LYS A 716 4.48 -62.06 32.35
C LYS A 716 3.81 -60.69 32.15
N GLY A 717 3.21 -60.47 30.98
CA GLY A 717 2.51 -59.23 30.68
C GLY A 717 1.29 -59.07 31.59
N GLY A 718 1.32 -58.12 32.53
CA GLY A 718 0.21 -57.90 33.46
C GLY A 718 0.48 -57.02 34.68
N ALA A 719 1.64 -56.39 34.83
CA ALA A 719 1.91 -55.52 35.98
C ALA A 719 0.96 -54.30 36.01
N SER A 720 0.25 -54.12 37.11
CA SER A 720 -0.19 -52.79 37.55
C SER A 720 1.04 -52.09 38.10
N LEU A 721 1.77 -51.38 37.23
CA LEU A 721 2.96 -50.63 37.63
C LEU A 721 2.54 -49.47 38.55
N SER A 722 2.87 -49.56 39.84
CA SER A 722 2.91 -48.42 40.75
C SER A 722 4.13 -47.53 40.44
N ASP A 723 4.22 -46.34 41.03
CA ASP A 723 5.33 -45.40 40.80
C ASP A 723 6.72 -45.90 41.30
N SER A 724 6.77 -47.03 42.02
CA SER A 724 7.99 -47.66 42.50
C SER A 724 8.17 -49.03 41.85
N VAL A 725 8.99 -49.08 40.80
CA VAL A 725 9.32 -50.31 40.08
C VAL A 725 10.83 -50.47 40.01
N LEU A 726 11.31 -51.62 40.47
CA LEU A 726 12.70 -52.04 40.29
C LEU A 726 12.87 -52.71 38.92
N LEU A 727 13.82 -52.23 38.14
CA LEU A 727 14.26 -52.80 36.86
C LEU A 727 15.46 -53.72 37.11
N ILE A 728 15.24 -55.02 36.98
CA ILE A 728 16.19 -56.08 37.31
C ILE A 728 16.88 -56.55 36.02
N ALA A 729 18.21 -56.68 36.06
CA ALA A 729 18.98 -57.22 34.95
C ALA A 729 18.42 -58.60 34.53
N PRO A 730 18.23 -58.88 33.22
CA PRO A 730 17.67 -60.15 32.74
C PRO A 730 18.34 -61.40 33.33
N GLU A 731 19.66 -61.35 33.46
CA GLU A 731 20.46 -62.46 33.98
C GLU A 731 20.16 -62.70 35.48
N VAL A 732 19.98 -61.63 36.24
CA VAL A 732 19.65 -61.67 37.67
C VAL A 732 18.19 -62.09 37.87
N ALA A 733 17.27 -61.59 37.04
CA ALA A 733 15.87 -61.98 37.05
C ALA A 733 15.71 -63.48 36.76
N ALA A 734 16.42 -64.02 35.76
CA ALA A 734 16.40 -65.44 35.45
C ALA A 734 16.98 -66.30 36.58
N GLN A 735 18.08 -65.87 37.21
CA GLN A 735 18.67 -66.55 38.36
C GLN A 735 17.72 -66.57 39.56
N TYR A 736 17.06 -65.43 39.85
CA TYR A 736 16.10 -65.34 40.94
C TYR A 736 14.86 -66.21 40.69
N GLU A 737 14.31 -66.20 39.46
CA GLU A 737 13.16 -67.05 39.10
C GLU A 737 13.47 -68.54 39.31
N ASN A 738 14.68 -68.99 38.93
CA ASN A 738 15.13 -70.37 39.16
C ASN A 738 15.35 -70.73 40.64
N SER A 739 15.46 -69.73 41.52
CA SER A 739 15.59 -69.92 42.97
C SER A 739 14.25 -69.97 43.71
N LEU A 740 13.13 -69.65 43.03
CA LEU A 740 11.79 -69.70 43.60
C LEU A 740 11.26 -71.16 43.64
N PRO A 741 10.61 -71.60 44.73
CA PRO A 741 9.98 -72.92 44.78
C PRO A 741 8.87 -73.04 43.72
N ALA A 742 8.77 -74.18 43.03
CA ALA A 742 7.67 -74.47 42.11
C ALA A 742 6.31 -74.46 42.86
N PRO A 743 5.21 -73.95 42.26
CA PRO A 743 3.92 -73.87 42.95
C PRO A 743 3.36 -75.27 43.24
N GLU A 744 3.00 -75.53 44.52
CA GLU A 744 2.28 -76.73 44.95
C GLU A 744 0.84 -76.74 44.39
N TRP A 745 0.48 -77.81 43.68
CA TRP A 745 -0.90 -78.15 43.38
C TRP A 745 -1.61 -78.58 44.68
N ALA A 746 -2.45 -77.72 45.25
CA ALA A 746 -3.32 -78.10 46.37
C ALA A 746 -4.60 -78.80 45.87
N GLY A 747 -4.65 -80.12 46.03
CA GLY A 747 -5.86 -80.92 45.91
C GLY A 747 -6.41 -81.32 47.29
N GLY A 748 -7.69 -81.02 47.54
CA GLY A 748 -8.65 -82.03 48.02
C GLY A 748 -9.20 -82.05 49.48
N ILE A 749 -10.48 -81.66 49.60
CA ILE A 749 -11.63 -82.32 50.29
C ILE A 749 -11.87 -82.18 51.83
N GLY A 750 -13.11 -81.77 52.19
CA GLY A 750 -13.90 -82.24 53.35
C GLY A 750 -14.71 -81.16 54.11
N SER A 751 -15.97 -80.83 53.79
CA SER A 751 -17.27 -81.43 54.21
C SER A 751 -17.87 -80.94 55.56
N THR A 752 -19.10 -80.36 55.53
CA THR A 752 -20.25 -80.48 56.50
C THR A 752 -21.39 -79.48 56.14
N PRO A 753 -22.64 -79.58 56.66
CA PRO A 753 -23.72 -80.53 56.34
C PRO A 753 -25.04 -79.84 55.87
N ALA A 754 -26.08 -80.64 55.56
CA ALA A 754 -27.35 -80.22 54.96
C ALA A 754 -28.50 -79.89 55.95
N ALA A 755 -29.41 -79.00 55.53
CA ALA A 755 -30.83 -78.92 55.92
C ALA A 755 -31.68 -78.25 54.80
N GLY A 756 -32.84 -78.82 54.45
CA GLY A 756 -33.77 -78.38 53.38
C GLY A 756 -34.63 -77.15 53.74
N ILE A 757 -35.63 -76.66 52.98
CA ILE A 757 -36.59 -77.21 52.01
C ILE A 757 -37.18 -76.05 51.14
N ALA A 758 -37.64 -76.38 49.91
CA ALA A 758 -38.71 -75.81 49.07
C ALA A 758 -38.49 -74.60 48.11
N ALA A 759 -38.55 -74.98 46.82
CA ALA A 759 -39.51 -74.55 45.78
C ALA A 759 -39.31 -73.22 45.02
N GLY A 760 -39.10 -73.37 43.71
CA GLY A 760 -39.39 -72.36 42.68
C GLY A 760 -38.40 -72.36 41.52
N GLY A 761 -38.60 -73.24 40.51
CA GLY A 761 -38.03 -73.06 39.17
C GLY A 761 -38.69 -71.88 38.42
N PRO A 762 -38.33 -71.56 37.15
CA PRO A 762 -37.86 -72.46 36.09
C PRO A 762 -36.44 -72.12 35.54
N ASP A 763 -35.66 -73.12 35.11
CA ASP A 763 -35.42 -73.53 33.70
C ASP A 763 -34.90 -72.39 32.77
N LYS A 764 -33.84 -72.50 31.98
CA LYS A 764 -33.10 -73.64 31.42
C LYS A 764 -31.81 -73.11 30.76
N ARG A 765 -30.65 -73.68 31.09
CA ARG A 765 -29.54 -73.93 30.13
C ARG A 765 -28.65 -75.05 30.69
N GLY A 766 -28.40 -76.03 29.84
CA GLY A 766 -27.52 -77.18 30.06
C GLY A 766 -28.05 -78.32 29.19
N GLY A 767 -27.33 -78.89 28.24
CA GLY A 767 -25.90 -78.88 28.01
C GLY A 767 -25.48 -80.30 27.70
N ALA A 768 -24.63 -80.46 26.68
CA ALA A 768 -23.78 -81.62 26.42
C ALA A 768 -24.54 -82.96 26.22
N THR A 769 -23.96 -84.06 25.73
CA THR A 769 -22.60 -84.57 25.59
C THR A 769 -22.59 -85.53 24.38
N ASP A 770 -21.41 -85.87 23.83
CA ASP A 770 -20.90 -87.24 23.99
C ASP A 770 -19.55 -87.49 23.27
N LEU A 771 -18.62 -88.00 24.09
CA LEU A 771 -17.78 -89.20 23.89
C LEU A 771 -16.75 -89.25 22.74
N PHE A 772 -15.47 -89.36 23.13
CA PHE A 772 -14.35 -89.82 22.30
C PHE A 772 -14.34 -91.36 22.16
N PRO A 773 -13.75 -91.89 21.06
CA PRO A 773 -12.50 -92.67 21.22
C PRO A 773 -11.45 -92.41 20.11
N PRO A 774 -10.21 -92.94 20.24
CA PRO A 774 -9.03 -92.46 19.51
C PRO A 774 -8.73 -93.27 18.24
N SER A 775 -8.18 -92.64 17.21
CA SER A 775 -7.08 -93.19 16.38
C SER A 775 -6.73 -92.27 15.20
N SER A 776 -5.42 -92.16 14.99
CA SER A 776 -4.69 -91.83 13.78
C SER A 776 -5.51 -91.67 12.48
N GLY A 777 -5.50 -90.46 11.96
CA GLY A 777 -5.88 -90.15 10.58
C GLY A 777 -5.31 -88.79 10.20
N SER A 778 -4.24 -88.79 9.41
CA SER A 778 -3.80 -87.64 8.64
C SER A 778 -4.98 -87.19 7.76
N SER A 779 -5.70 -86.15 8.16
CA SER A 779 -6.59 -85.41 7.26
C SER A 779 -6.00 -84.02 7.07
N ALA A 780 -5.57 -83.75 5.83
CA ALA A 780 -5.26 -82.41 5.40
C ALA A 780 -6.52 -81.56 5.63
N SER A 781 -6.45 -80.64 6.59
CA SER A 781 -7.49 -79.66 6.85
C SER A 781 -7.90 -78.98 5.54
N ALA A 782 -9.18 -79.09 5.20
CA ALA A 782 -9.76 -78.41 4.06
C ALA A 782 -9.56 -76.90 4.26
N ARG A 783 -8.75 -76.28 3.38
CA ARG A 783 -8.42 -74.86 3.46
C ARG A 783 -9.69 -74.00 3.30
N ALA A 784 -9.90 -73.07 4.21
CA ALA A 784 -10.96 -72.07 4.11
C ALA A 784 -10.78 -71.24 2.83
N LYS A 785 -11.82 -71.17 1.99
CA LYS A 785 -11.77 -70.51 0.67
C LYS A 785 -12.24 -69.06 0.67
N SER A 786 -12.80 -68.57 1.78
CA SER A 786 -13.26 -67.19 1.92
C SER A 786 -13.36 -66.77 3.39
N PHE A 787 -13.06 -65.51 3.67
CA PHE A 787 -13.29 -64.86 4.96
C PHE A 787 -14.32 -63.73 4.78
N ARG A 788 -15.30 -63.64 5.69
CA ARG A 788 -16.26 -62.53 5.78
C ARG A 788 -16.44 -62.16 7.25
N GLY A 789 -16.28 -60.89 7.59
CA GLY A 789 -16.47 -60.37 8.94
C GLY A 789 -16.91 -58.92 8.91
N SER A 790 -17.72 -58.52 9.88
CA SER A 790 -18.13 -57.14 10.16
C SER A 790 -17.78 -56.81 11.61
N VAL A 791 -17.45 -55.55 11.87
CA VAL A 791 -17.17 -55.04 13.22
C VAL A 791 -17.77 -53.66 13.36
N GLU A 792 -18.57 -53.47 14.41
CA GLU A 792 -19.09 -52.15 14.76
C GLU A 792 -18.00 -51.35 15.49
N VAL A 793 -17.73 -50.14 15.01
CA VAL A 793 -16.69 -49.27 15.57
C VAL A 793 -17.33 -47.99 16.10
N PRO A 794 -17.17 -47.65 17.39
CA PRO A 794 -17.63 -46.37 17.92
C PRO A 794 -16.93 -45.20 17.24
N ALA A 795 -17.69 -44.16 16.85
CA ALA A 795 -17.18 -43.02 16.08
C ALA A 795 -15.97 -42.32 16.74
N THR A 796 -15.93 -42.25 18.07
CA THR A 796 -14.84 -41.61 18.84
C THR A 796 -13.50 -42.36 18.74
N LEU A 797 -13.52 -43.65 18.39
CA LEU A 797 -12.34 -44.50 18.24
C LEU A 797 -12.08 -44.91 16.78
N ALA A 798 -12.84 -44.35 15.83
CA ALA A 798 -12.82 -44.78 14.42
C ALA A 798 -11.40 -44.76 13.83
N LYS A 799 -10.62 -43.71 14.09
CA LYS A 799 -9.26 -43.58 13.55
C LYS A 799 -8.30 -44.65 14.09
N SER A 800 -8.29 -44.91 15.40
CA SER A 800 -7.38 -45.90 15.97
C SER A 800 -7.84 -47.33 15.65
N ARG A 801 -9.13 -47.63 15.76
CA ARG A 801 -9.67 -48.97 15.49
C ARG A 801 -9.57 -49.37 14.03
N LEU A 802 -9.83 -48.47 13.08
CA LEU A 802 -9.65 -48.77 11.65
C LEU A 802 -8.18 -49.03 11.31
N ASN A 803 -7.25 -48.31 11.94
CA ASN A 803 -5.82 -48.60 11.79
C ASN A 803 -5.45 -49.98 12.36
N THR A 804 -5.94 -50.33 13.56
CA THR A 804 -5.73 -51.67 14.13
C THR A 804 -6.31 -52.77 13.24
N ILE A 805 -7.52 -52.58 12.67
CA ILE A 805 -8.12 -53.55 11.73
C ILE A 805 -7.28 -53.64 10.44
N ALA A 806 -6.73 -52.53 9.96
CA ALA A 806 -5.85 -52.51 8.80
C ALA A 806 -4.56 -53.30 9.04
N GLU A 807 -3.92 -53.11 10.19
CA GLU A 807 -2.64 -53.74 10.55
C GLU A 807 -2.80 -55.20 10.97
N GLU A 808 -3.84 -55.53 11.74
CA GLU A 808 -3.99 -56.85 12.34
C GLU A 808 -4.84 -57.80 11.50
N VAL A 809 -5.76 -57.32 10.64
CA VAL A 809 -6.66 -58.19 9.86
C VAL A 809 -6.42 -58.04 8.36
N ILE A 810 -6.45 -56.81 7.84
CA ILE A 810 -6.31 -56.58 6.40
C ILE A 810 -4.89 -56.94 5.93
N ALA A 811 -3.85 -56.50 6.63
CA ALA A 811 -2.46 -56.81 6.27
C ALA A 811 -2.16 -58.31 6.30
N LEU A 812 -2.78 -59.07 7.22
CA LEU A 812 -2.69 -60.54 7.23
C LEU A 812 -3.38 -61.15 6.01
N LEU A 813 -4.59 -60.69 5.65
CA LEU A 813 -5.31 -61.20 4.48
C LEU A 813 -4.63 -60.84 3.16
N THR A 814 -3.99 -59.67 3.05
CA THR A 814 -3.26 -59.23 1.85
C THR A 814 -1.83 -59.75 1.78
N SER A 815 -1.29 -60.33 2.87
CA SER A 815 0.01 -61.00 2.85
C SER A 815 0.05 -62.24 1.94
N ASP A 816 -1.11 -62.83 1.62
CA ASP A 816 -1.23 -63.83 0.55
C ASP A 816 -1.44 -63.14 -0.81
N PRO A 817 -0.47 -63.19 -1.74
CA PRO A 817 -0.56 -62.52 -3.03
C PRO A 817 -1.67 -63.07 -3.96
N LYS A 818 -2.32 -64.19 -3.60
CA LYS A 818 -3.47 -64.74 -4.34
C LYS A 818 -4.83 -64.32 -3.77
N ALA A 819 -4.86 -63.59 -2.65
CA ALA A 819 -6.09 -63.12 -2.03
C ALA A 819 -6.61 -61.83 -2.71
N ALA A 820 -7.85 -61.85 -3.19
CA ALA A 820 -8.54 -60.65 -3.65
C ALA A 820 -9.37 -60.07 -2.50
N VAL A 821 -8.82 -59.07 -1.80
CA VAL A 821 -9.46 -58.43 -0.65
C VAL A 821 -10.28 -57.22 -1.11
N ARG A 822 -11.58 -57.20 -0.79
CA ARG A 822 -12.48 -56.05 -1.00
C ARG A 822 -12.90 -55.51 0.36
N ILE A 823 -12.75 -54.20 0.56
CA ILE A 823 -13.11 -53.50 1.80
C ILE A 823 -14.26 -52.54 1.47
N THR A 824 -15.34 -52.61 2.24
CA THR A 824 -16.47 -51.69 2.16
C THR A 824 -16.60 -51.00 3.52
N LEU A 825 -16.59 -49.67 3.54
CA LEU A 825 -16.87 -48.88 4.74
C LEU A 825 -18.26 -48.28 4.60
N GLU A 826 -19.14 -48.58 5.55
CA GLU A 826 -20.49 -48.03 5.63
C GLU A 826 -20.58 -47.14 6.87
N ILE A 827 -21.16 -45.95 6.70
CA ILE A 827 -21.30 -44.95 7.77
C ILE A 827 -22.77 -44.62 7.87
N ASP A 828 -23.38 -45.00 8.99
CA ASP A 828 -24.76 -44.67 9.34
C ASP A 828 -24.77 -43.62 10.45
N ALA A 829 -25.55 -42.55 10.25
CA ALA A 829 -25.67 -41.45 11.18
C ALA A 829 -27.14 -41.02 11.29
N GLY A 830 -27.77 -41.34 12.42
CA GLY A 830 -29.11 -40.88 12.75
C GLY A 830 -29.10 -39.45 13.30
N PHE A 831 -29.96 -38.58 12.75
CA PHE A 831 -30.21 -37.23 13.26
C PHE A 831 -31.65 -37.12 13.74
N PRO A 832 -31.95 -37.45 15.02
CA PRO A 832 -33.32 -37.49 15.53
C PRO A 832 -34.09 -36.16 15.37
N ASP A 833 -33.37 -35.03 15.40
CA ASP A 833 -33.91 -33.66 15.26
C ASP A 833 -33.61 -33.03 13.88
N GLY A 834 -33.08 -33.81 12.93
CA GLY A 834 -32.61 -33.35 11.61
C GLY A 834 -31.18 -32.81 11.60
N ALA A 835 -30.45 -33.02 10.50
CA ALA A 835 -29.09 -32.50 10.33
C ALA A 835 -29.09 -31.01 9.95
N SER A 836 -28.20 -30.22 10.55
CA SER A 836 -28.06 -28.80 10.15
C SER A 836 -27.50 -28.64 8.73
N ASP A 837 -27.88 -27.55 8.05
CA ASP A 837 -27.45 -27.27 6.67
C ASP A 837 -25.92 -27.19 6.50
N ALA A 838 -25.22 -26.71 7.52
CA ALA A 838 -23.76 -26.64 7.53
C ALA A 838 -23.12 -28.04 7.54
N ILE A 839 -23.68 -28.97 8.33
CA ILE A 839 -23.22 -30.37 8.39
C ILE A 839 -23.57 -31.09 7.09
N ARG A 840 -24.80 -30.92 6.59
CA ARG A 840 -25.24 -31.55 5.34
C ARG A 840 -24.36 -31.12 4.16
N ARG A 841 -24.05 -29.82 4.04
CA ARG A 841 -23.19 -29.29 2.98
C ARG A 841 -21.74 -29.77 3.12
N GLY A 842 -21.15 -29.63 4.32
CA GLY A 842 -19.76 -30.02 4.57
C GLY A 842 -19.50 -31.53 4.37
N VAL A 843 -20.41 -32.39 4.82
CA VAL A 843 -20.29 -33.84 4.64
C VAL A 843 -20.50 -34.23 3.17
N SER A 844 -21.48 -33.63 2.48
CA SER A 844 -21.73 -33.93 1.05
C SER A 844 -20.57 -33.53 0.13
N GLU A 845 -19.92 -32.41 0.43
CA GLU A 845 -18.75 -31.90 -0.30
C GLU A 845 -17.51 -32.76 -0.03
N ASN A 846 -17.25 -33.09 1.23
CA ASN A 846 -16.13 -33.96 1.60
C ASN A 846 -16.31 -35.39 1.07
N ALA A 847 -17.52 -35.95 1.12
CA ALA A 847 -17.82 -37.28 0.57
C ALA A 847 -17.63 -37.33 -0.94
N ALA A 848 -17.93 -36.24 -1.67
CA ALA A 848 -17.63 -36.12 -3.09
C ALA A 848 -16.12 -36.15 -3.36
N ASN A 849 -15.35 -35.37 -2.60
CA ASN A 849 -13.89 -35.28 -2.75
C ASN A 849 -13.18 -36.59 -2.35
N LEU A 850 -13.75 -37.35 -1.42
CA LEU A 850 -13.20 -38.62 -0.92
C LEU A 850 -13.72 -39.85 -1.68
N GLY A 851 -14.50 -39.67 -2.75
CA GLY A 851 -14.87 -40.74 -3.68
C GLY A 851 -15.94 -41.72 -3.18
N PHE A 852 -16.89 -41.27 -2.35
CA PHE A 852 -18.02 -42.11 -1.90
C PHE A 852 -18.92 -42.50 -3.08
N ASN A 853 -19.21 -43.80 -3.22
CA ASN A 853 -19.99 -44.35 -4.34
C ASN A 853 -21.52 -44.18 -4.19
N ALA A 854 -22.03 -44.01 -2.96
CA ALA A 854 -23.44 -43.74 -2.64
C ALA A 854 -23.49 -42.72 -1.49
N LYS A 855 -24.36 -41.69 -1.59
CA LYS A 855 -24.45 -40.58 -0.62
C LYS A 855 -25.85 -39.95 -0.60
N ASP A 856 -26.80 -40.68 -0.04
CA ASP A 856 -28.19 -40.22 0.06
C ASP A 856 -28.45 -39.64 1.46
N TRP A 857 -29.19 -38.53 1.52
CA TRP A 857 -29.76 -38.00 2.76
C TRP A 857 -31.26 -38.27 2.69
N GLU A 858 -31.82 -38.98 3.67
CA GLU A 858 -33.27 -39.16 3.81
C GLU A 858 -33.99 -37.88 4.24
#